data_AF-A0A2N2DBE3-F1
#
_entry.id   AF-A0A2N2DBE3-F1
#
_cell.length_a   1.000
_cell.length_b   1.000
_cell.length_c   1.000
_cell.angle_alpha   90.00
_cell.angle_beta   90.00
_cell.angle_gamma   90.00
#
_symmetry.space_group_name_H-M   'P 1'
#
loop_
_entity.id
_entity.type
_entity.pdbx_description
1 polymer ?
#
loop_
_entity_poly.entity_id
_entity_poly.type
_entity_poly.pdbx_seq_one_letter_code
_entity_poly.pdbx_strand_id
1 'polypeptide(L)'
;MTFYWKVSSEYWWDYLRFYIDGSQKNAISGSVNWNEKEYELPAGQHTLKWAYTKDGSVSRGSDMGWVDSIKLINYESAKPSIIIRNEQENFWWDCSWKHKNRLDILETSGENIKDYQSALKINTQSLISQGKMRSDCSDIRFIENNSEIPYYLESGCNTQDTKIWLKTSLSANQIKTIYLYYGNLGTESDSNPCNVFDLYEPWESGTLDTKWQTGGNKPFVISTTSYEGLYSSGNGDIGDSQSSYMQTTVNLAMPAKVTFYWKVYSEGYYDYLRFYVDGVQKNAISGTVNWNKQEYEIPAGQHTLKWAYTKDGSVSRGSDMGGIDLIKIHKMPPIQIGESKIDENWESGTIDETWQTGGNKPFAISTTAYEGYHSVGNGDIGNSQSSYIQTTVDLTNPGKATFYWKVSSEYRWDYLRFYIDGVQKNAISGSVDWNKQEYDLAKGTHTLKWTYTKDGSVSSGSDTGWIDAIEVIEYEFKDPVFYMNNVQINIETTQSQSINDLLKPEEITFNMSIENITQLNNPTEKISKLPALNKTKPGELLYEKKLRGELKEKLKVNKTLGSIRIIVKFKENATLTDIKKVKGKKLSTKLVSKVSTHQEIEQLLKNENIESIEEDVRVTTLMEDSYSTINYTFSFVDAEFNGSGIMVAVIDTGILHNTTIFPNLMYEYDFVEDDNYAQDENGHGTHVSSILASNSEPMGISPGVTLIPVRVLDSSGGGYVSDVISGINYAAEQNASVISMSLGATESPILTETVNDVIKNYKVTVIAAAGNYGPNSGTITSPGDAEYAITVGAIDNNNTIAGFSSRGPINGISKPDVVAPGVNIVTYSINGMKTMSGTSMATPFVSGLAALLLQQNDSRTPDEIKGIITDSATKLNYDVNAVGSGKINIGRALSGKYENNEGEINETNNETKPENETTSNANYRVKTINATSGDVLLIDYKITNPLKESAFNITFKGINESWVNWRKEITIDSNETVIERAVITIPLCVDTKTLNMTIATNNEIGIGYTGTVRIYVEGNECNDIGEKKEKVKKITGKLL
;
A
#
# COMPACT_ATOMS: atom_id res chain seq x y z
N MET A 1 0.81 19.60 15.18
CA MET A 1 0.33 20.20 16.45
C MET A 1 -0.29 21.55 16.14
N THR A 2 -1.44 21.87 16.74
CA THR A 2 -2.01 23.23 16.73
C THR A 2 -2.21 23.74 18.16
N PHE A 3 -2.16 25.05 18.37
CA PHE A 3 -2.51 25.69 19.63
C PHE A 3 -2.94 27.13 19.42
N TYR A 4 -3.70 27.68 20.38
CA TYR A 4 -4.04 29.10 20.44
C TYR A 4 -3.22 29.77 21.53
N TRP A 5 -2.81 31.01 21.29
CA TRP A 5 -2.07 31.82 22.27
C TRP A 5 -2.39 33.30 22.11
N LYS A 6 -2.31 34.02 23.24
CA LYS A 6 -2.49 35.48 23.31
C LYS A 6 -1.56 36.08 24.36
N VAL A 7 -1.27 37.37 24.24
CA VAL A 7 -0.49 38.10 25.25
C VAL A 7 -1.10 39.48 25.46
N SER A 8 -1.13 39.93 26.72
CA SER A 8 -1.44 41.31 27.07
C SER A 8 -0.34 41.82 27.98
N SER A 9 0.59 42.54 27.36
CA SER A 9 1.81 43.05 27.95
C SER A 9 2.27 44.34 27.27
N GLU A 10 3.40 44.86 27.73
CA GLU A 10 4.10 45.94 27.04
C GLU A 10 4.67 45.49 25.69
N TYR A 11 4.62 46.40 24.73
CA TYR A 11 5.23 46.18 23.43
C TYR A 11 6.75 46.26 23.57
N TRP A 12 7.47 45.35 22.92
CA TRP A 12 8.95 45.27 22.85
C TRP A 12 9.71 44.78 24.09
N TRP A 13 9.10 44.80 25.27
CA TRP A 13 9.79 44.48 26.53
C TRP A 13 9.40 43.11 27.10
N ASP A 14 8.12 42.77 26.97
CA ASP A 14 7.55 41.52 27.47
C ASP A 14 7.18 40.59 26.31
N TYR A 15 7.47 39.30 26.42
CA TYR A 15 7.17 38.35 25.35
C TYR A 15 6.64 37.04 25.87
N LEU A 16 5.58 36.53 25.22
CA LEU A 16 5.25 35.11 25.22
C LEU A 16 5.98 34.45 24.04
N ARG A 17 6.84 33.47 24.34
CA ARG A 17 7.68 32.76 23.36
C ARG A 17 7.29 31.29 23.30
N PHE A 18 7.31 30.71 22.11
CA PHE A 18 7.09 29.29 21.90
C PHE A 18 8.37 28.61 21.39
N TYR A 19 8.67 27.43 21.93
CA TYR A 19 9.86 26.65 21.64
C TYR A 19 9.50 25.20 21.32
N ILE A 20 10.25 24.62 20.39
CA ILE A 20 10.29 23.17 20.12
C ILE A 20 11.73 22.73 20.32
N ASP A 21 11.95 21.77 21.21
CA ASP A 21 13.28 21.21 21.54
C ASP A 21 14.31 22.27 21.93
N GLY A 22 13.85 23.27 22.69
CA GLY A 22 14.67 24.40 23.13
C GLY A 22 14.95 25.46 22.06
N SER A 23 14.61 25.21 20.80
CA SER A 23 14.70 26.19 19.71
C SER A 23 13.46 27.10 19.72
N GLN A 24 13.65 28.41 19.85
CA GLN A 24 12.55 29.38 19.78
C GLN A 24 11.97 29.38 18.37
N LYS A 25 10.67 29.09 18.25
CA LYS A 25 9.94 29.10 16.98
C LYS A 25 9.16 30.39 16.76
N ASN A 26 8.66 31.01 17.82
CA ASN A 26 7.89 32.24 17.71
C ASN A 26 7.87 33.06 18.99
N ALA A 27 7.52 34.34 18.88
CA ALA A 27 7.34 35.25 20.00
C ALA A 27 6.26 36.29 19.69
N ILE A 28 5.42 36.60 20.68
CA ILE A 28 4.43 37.69 20.62
C ILE A 28 4.61 38.61 21.83
N SER A 29 4.42 39.92 21.61
CA SER A 29 4.49 40.98 22.64
C SER A 29 3.38 42.02 22.42
N GLY A 30 3.10 42.84 23.42
CA GLY A 30 2.05 43.85 23.33
C GLY A 30 0.66 43.31 23.66
N SER A 31 -0.37 43.84 22.99
CA SER A 31 -1.76 43.41 23.13
C SER A 31 -2.20 42.58 21.93
N VAL A 32 -1.84 41.31 21.92
CA VAL A 32 -2.18 40.35 20.86
C VAL A 32 -3.33 39.48 21.36
N ASN A 33 -4.47 39.52 20.66
CA ASN A 33 -5.62 38.66 20.96
C ASN A 33 -5.37 37.22 20.49
N TRP A 34 -6.25 36.28 20.87
CA TRP A 34 -6.11 34.85 20.53
C TRP A 34 -5.81 34.65 19.05
N ASN A 35 -4.68 34.02 18.77
CA ASN A 35 -4.31 33.60 17.42
C ASN A 35 -3.88 32.14 17.43
N GLU A 36 -4.13 31.45 16.33
CA GLU A 36 -3.77 30.05 16.14
C GLU A 36 -2.34 29.92 15.59
N LYS A 37 -1.63 28.90 16.06
CA LYS A 37 -0.35 28.47 15.50
C LYS A 37 -0.34 26.98 15.26
N GLU A 38 0.23 26.62 14.11
CA GLU A 38 0.44 25.23 13.71
C GLU A 38 1.94 24.97 13.57
N TYR A 39 2.37 23.83 14.12
CA TYR A 39 3.73 23.32 13.96
C TYR A 39 3.71 21.83 13.67
N GLU A 40 4.53 21.45 12.70
CA GLU A 40 4.91 20.07 12.45
C GLU A 40 5.88 19.60 13.51
N LEU A 41 5.68 18.38 13.97
CA LEU A 41 6.60 17.67 14.83
C LEU A 41 7.04 16.43 14.06
N PRO A 42 8.34 16.30 13.73
CA PRO A 42 8.88 15.06 13.19
C PRO A 42 8.50 13.84 14.05
N ALA A 43 8.63 12.65 13.49
CA ALA A 43 8.49 11.43 14.28
C ALA A 43 9.59 11.43 15.37
N GLY A 44 9.17 11.45 16.64
CA GLY A 44 10.10 11.55 17.75
C GLY A 44 9.50 12.21 18.98
N GLN A 45 10.31 12.28 20.03
CA GLN A 45 9.95 13.00 21.24
C GLN A 45 10.33 14.47 21.10
N HIS A 46 9.35 15.35 21.29
CA HIS A 46 9.55 16.79 21.23
C HIS A 46 9.20 17.45 22.57
N THR A 47 10.01 18.41 23.00
CA THR A 47 9.69 19.27 24.14
C THR A 47 9.06 20.57 23.65
N LEU A 48 7.80 20.77 24.00
CA LEU A 48 7.03 21.97 23.69
C LEU A 48 7.04 22.89 24.89
N LYS A 49 7.51 24.12 24.71
CA LYS A 49 7.59 25.10 25.80
C LYS A 49 6.99 26.42 25.38
N TRP A 50 6.10 26.95 26.21
CA TRP A 50 5.71 28.36 26.18
C TRP A 50 6.38 29.06 27.36
N ALA A 51 7.03 30.19 27.11
CA ALA A 51 7.69 30.97 28.13
C ALA A 51 7.28 32.42 28.02
N TYR A 52 6.63 32.94 29.06
CA TYR A 52 6.45 34.37 29.21
C TYR A 52 7.67 34.96 29.91
N THR A 53 8.22 36.05 29.38
CA THR A 53 9.30 36.79 30.02
C THR A 53 8.83 38.22 30.22
N LYS A 54 8.83 38.65 31.48
CA LYS A 54 8.57 40.04 31.87
C LYS A 54 9.88 40.77 32.10
N ASP A 55 9.98 42.01 31.67
CA ASP A 55 11.08 42.88 32.05
C ASP A 55 10.90 43.50 33.46
N GLY A 56 11.92 44.24 33.91
CA GLY A 56 11.92 44.92 35.21
C GLY A 56 11.11 46.23 35.25
N SER A 57 10.39 46.58 34.18
CA SER A 57 9.72 47.86 34.02
C SER A 57 8.26 47.83 34.51
N VAL A 58 7.60 48.99 34.41
CA VAL A 58 6.33 49.29 35.09
C VAL A 58 5.16 48.72 34.27
N SER A 59 4.41 47.76 34.83
CA SER A 59 3.32 47.05 34.16
C SER A 59 2.38 47.92 33.32
N ARG A 60 2.21 47.59 32.03
CA ARG A 60 1.08 48.02 31.19
C ARG A 60 0.40 46.81 30.55
N GLY A 61 -0.88 46.64 30.85
CA GLY A 61 -1.63 45.42 30.51
C GLY A 61 -1.72 44.50 31.72
N SER A 62 -2.05 43.23 31.50
CA SER A 62 -2.10 42.24 32.58
C SER A 62 -0.75 41.59 32.89
N ASP A 63 0.25 41.81 32.04
CA ASP A 63 1.55 41.11 32.02
C ASP A 63 1.40 39.59 32.02
N MET A 64 0.50 39.10 31.16
CA MET A 64 0.14 37.69 31.09
C MET A 64 0.16 37.21 29.64
N GLY A 65 0.70 36.00 29.47
CA GLY A 65 0.52 35.18 28.28
C GLY A 65 -0.43 34.04 28.58
N TRP A 66 -1.29 33.71 27.62
CA TRP A 66 -2.20 32.56 27.71
C TRP A 66 -2.00 31.64 26.52
N VAL A 67 -2.19 30.35 26.77
CA VAL A 67 -2.14 29.27 25.77
C VAL A 67 -3.38 28.41 25.98
N ASP A 68 -4.03 28.00 24.90
CA ASP A 68 -5.27 27.23 24.93
C ASP A 68 -5.33 26.28 23.72
N SER A 69 -6.21 25.27 23.79
CA SER A 69 -6.52 24.35 22.69
C SER A 69 -5.29 23.71 22.04
N ILE A 70 -4.35 23.24 22.89
CA ILE A 70 -3.17 22.49 22.42
C ILE A 70 -3.64 21.14 21.91
N LYS A 71 -3.62 20.96 20.60
CA LYS A 71 -3.99 19.72 19.93
C LYS A 71 -2.76 19.06 19.32
N LEU A 72 -2.45 17.87 19.84
CA LEU A 72 -1.53 16.94 19.18
C LEU A 72 -2.38 15.95 18.38
N ILE A 73 -2.09 15.81 17.09
CA ILE A 73 -2.73 14.81 16.24
C ILE A 73 -1.62 13.83 15.85
N ASN A 74 -1.77 12.58 16.27
CA ASN A 74 -0.89 11.49 15.88
C ASN A 74 -1.36 10.94 14.52
N TYR A 75 -0.44 10.71 13.60
CA TYR A 75 -0.77 10.12 12.30
C TYR A 75 -0.55 8.60 12.38
N GLU A 76 -1.56 7.85 12.83
CA GLU A 76 -1.68 6.42 12.47
C GLU A 76 -2.23 6.41 11.02
N SER A 77 -1.53 5.73 10.11
CA SER A 77 -1.45 6.09 8.68
C SER A 77 -2.75 5.97 7.87
N ALA A 78 -3.01 6.99 7.02
CA ALA A 78 -3.46 6.93 5.60
C ALA A 78 -3.92 8.33 5.18
N LYS A 79 -2.98 9.27 5.08
CA LYS A 79 -3.17 10.45 4.25
C LYS A 79 -2.68 10.09 2.84
N PRO A 80 -3.21 10.68 1.76
CA PRO A 80 -2.57 10.53 0.48
C PRO A 80 -1.10 11.00 0.57
N SER A 81 -0.10 10.13 0.55
CA SER A 81 1.27 10.59 0.81
C SER A 81 1.84 11.22 -0.45
N ILE A 82 2.39 12.42 -0.34
CA ILE A 82 3.06 13.06 -1.47
C ILE A 82 4.55 12.79 -1.37
N ILE A 83 5.06 11.98 -2.30
CA ILE A 83 6.48 11.71 -2.45
C ILE A 83 6.99 12.59 -3.59
N ILE A 84 7.92 13.49 -3.28
CA ILE A 84 8.56 14.33 -4.29
C ILE A 84 9.87 13.68 -4.70
N ARG A 85 10.05 13.46 -6.00
CA ARG A 85 11.30 12.98 -6.57
C ARG A 85 11.90 14.10 -7.42
N ASN A 86 13.12 14.52 -7.10
CA ASN A 86 13.88 15.40 -7.98
C ASN A 86 14.49 14.52 -9.08
N GLU A 87 13.90 14.53 -10.27
CA GLU A 87 14.54 13.98 -11.45
C GLU A 87 15.47 15.06 -12.03
N GLN A 88 16.73 14.70 -12.28
CA GLN A 88 17.59 15.56 -13.11
C GLN A 88 17.11 15.51 -14.56
N GLU A 89 17.15 16.70 -15.15
CA GLU A 89 16.81 17.13 -16.51
C GLU A 89 16.58 16.03 -17.57
N ASN A 90 15.36 16.02 -18.11
CA ASN A 90 15.12 15.96 -19.56
C ASN A 90 13.78 16.65 -19.91
N PHE A 91 13.84 17.50 -20.94
CA PHE A 91 12.83 18.47 -21.34
C PHE A 91 11.51 17.85 -21.84
N TRP A 92 10.37 18.45 -21.49
CA TRP A 92 9.07 18.28 -22.18
C TRP A 92 8.77 19.53 -23.03
N TRP A 93 7.84 19.44 -23.98
CA TRP A 93 7.70 20.17 -25.26
C TRP A 93 7.76 21.72 -25.31
N ASP A 94 7.75 22.43 -24.17
CA ASP A 94 7.76 23.90 -24.10
C ASP A 94 9.03 24.40 -23.39
N CYS A 95 9.97 24.91 -24.18
CA CYS A 95 11.28 25.39 -23.72
C CYS A 95 11.22 26.66 -22.84
N SER A 96 10.05 27.28 -22.66
CA SER A 96 9.90 28.48 -21.83
C SER A 96 9.91 28.19 -20.32
N TRP A 97 9.64 26.94 -19.91
CA TRP A 97 9.67 26.47 -18.53
C TRP A 97 10.99 25.78 -18.20
N LYS A 98 11.80 26.40 -17.34
CA LYS A 98 13.19 26.00 -17.10
C LYS A 98 13.36 24.88 -16.08
N HIS A 99 12.36 24.67 -15.22
CA HIS A 99 12.47 23.74 -14.10
C HIS A 99 11.18 22.93 -13.94
N LYS A 100 11.34 21.68 -13.46
CA LYS A 100 10.27 20.70 -13.27
C LYS A 100 10.56 19.85 -12.03
N ASN A 101 9.59 19.71 -11.12
CA ASN A 101 9.63 18.79 -10.00
C ASN A 101 8.50 17.76 -10.11
N ARG A 102 8.76 16.49 -9.78
CA ARG A 102 7.75 15.43 -9.76
C ARG A 102 7.11 15.32 -8.38
N LEU A 103 5.78 15.33 -8.34
CA LEU A 103 4.94 15.21 -7.16
C LEU A 103 4.10 13.93 -7.30
N ASP A 104 4.42 12.87 -6.55
CA ASP A 104 3.65 11.63 -6.55
C ASP A 104 2.65 11.65 -5.38
N ILE A 105 1.35 11.74 -5.63
CA ILE A 105 0.27 11.63 -4.64
C ILE A 105 -0.22 10.17 -4.58
N LEU A 106 0.14 9.42 -3.55
CA LEU A 106 -0.42 8.09 -3.29
C LEU A 106 -1.82 8.22 -2.70
N GLU A 107 -2.86 7.66 -3.30
CA GLU A 107 -4.18 7.51 -2.68
C GLU A 107 -4.16 6.33 -1.70
N THR A 108 -4.60 6.53 -0.46
CA THR A 108 -4.52 5.51 0.60
C THR A 108 -5.86 5.19 1.28
N SER A 109 -6.95 5.82 0.85
CA SER A 109 -8.30 5.50 1.36
C SER A 109 -8.87 4.22 0.76
N GLY A 110 -8.34 3.77 -0.36
CA GLY A 110 -8.86 2.62 -1.09
C GLY A 110 -10.12 2.94 -1.91
N GLU A 111 -10.43 4.23 -2.08
CA GLU A 111 -11.59 4.72 -2.83
C GLU A 111 -11.15 5.60 -4.00
N ASN A 112 -11.92 5.58 -5.09
CA ASN A 112 -11.72 6.53 -6.18
C ASN A 112 -12.29 7.89 -5.78
N ILE A 113 -11.41 8.89 -5.63
CA ILE A 113 -11.79 10.23 -5.18
C ILE A 113 -11.75 11.19 -6.35
N LYS A 114 -12.90 11.66 -6.80
CA LYS A 114 -13.00 12.64 -7.90
C LYS A 114 -12.83 14.07 -7.41
N ASP A 115 -12.10 14.89 -8.18
CA ASP A 115 -11.99 16.34 -7.99
C ASP A 115 -11.57 16.72 -6.55
N TYR A 116 -10.56 16.04 -6.05
CA TYR A 116 -10.05 16.14 -4.68
C TYR A 116 -9.12 17.35 -4.49
N GLN A 117 -9.36 18.14 -3.43
CA GLN A 117 -8.54 19.29 -3.09
C GLN A 117 -7.39 18.90 -2.15
N SER A 118 -6.15 18.96 -2.66
CA SER A 118 -4.92 18.61 -1.93
C SER A 118 -4.13 19.85 -1.54
N ALA A 119 -3.81 20.05 -0.25
CA ALA A 119 -2.95 21.15 0.18
C ALA A 119 -1.47 20.72 0.27
N LEU A 120 -0.60 21.52 -0.33
CA LEU A 120 0.85 21.39 -0.38
C LEU A 120 1.51 22.53 0.38
N LYS A 121 2.66 22.28 1.01
CA LYS A 121 3.59 23.32 1.49
C LYS A 121 4.91 23.24 0.73
N ILE A 122 5.25 24.26 -0.04
CA ILE A 122 6.46 24.33 -0.88
C ILE A 122 7.45 25.36 -0.35
N ASN A 123 8.74 25.01 -0.27
CA ASN A 123 9.80 25.96 0.07
C ASN A 123 10.20 26.81 -1.15
N THR A 124 9.40 27.83 -1.45
CA THR A 124 9.68 28.74 -2.56
C THR A 124 10.82 29.71 -2.24
N GLN A 125 11.09 30.00 -0.95
CA GLN A 125 12.21 30.85 -0.54
C GLN A 125 13.56 30.33 -1.06
N SER A 126 13.79 29.02 -0.98
CA SER A 126 15.03 28.41 -1.49
C SER A 126 15.13 28.52 -3.02
N LEU A 127 14.02 28.31 -3.74
CA LEU A 127 13.98 28.40 -5.21
C LEU A 127 14.15 29.84 -5.71
N ILE A 128 13.54 30.81 -5.02
CA ILE A 128 13.65 32.24 -5.33
C ILE A 128 15.06 32.74 -5.02
N SER A 129 15.66 32.35 -3.89
CA SER A 129 17.05 32.76 -3.57
C SER A 129 18.09 32.19 -4.54
N GLN A 130 17.78 31.06 -5.20
CA GLN A 130 18.58 30.49 -6.30
C GLN A 130 18.27 31.12 -7.67
N GLY A 131 17.34 32.08 -7.76
CA GLY A 131 16.95 32.72 -9.01
C GLY A 131 16.15 31.83 -9.98
N LYS A 132 15.57 30.72 -9.48
CA LYS A 132 14.84 29.73 -10.30
C LYS A 132 13.34 30.02 -10.42
N MET A 133 12.79 30.87 -9.55
CA MET A 133 11.37 31.20 -9.46
C MET A 133 11.21 32.69 -9.20
N ARG A 134 10.10 33.29 -9.62
CA ARG A 134 9.78 34.70 -9.34
C ARG A 134 9.45 34.92 -7.87
N SER A 135 9.74 36.12 -7.37
CA SER A 135 9.46 36.52 -5.99
C SER A 135 7.98 36.53 -5.61
N ASP A 136 7.09 36.51 -6.60
CA ASP A 136 5.63 36.46 -6.45
C ASP A 136 5.04 35.06 -6.74
N CYS A 137 5.88 34.08 -7.08
CA CYS A 137 5.49 32.71 -7.42
C CYS A 137 4.47 32.64 -8.58
N SER A 138 4.36 33.68 -9.41
CA SER A 138 3.44 33.71 -10.55
C SER A 138 3.82 32.72 -11.66
N ASP A 139 5.08 32.32 -11.71
CA ASP A 139 5.65 31.38 -12.66
C ASP A 139 5.62 29.94 -12.17
N ILE A 140 4.47 29.46 -11.70
CA ILE A 140 4.26 28.04 -11.35
C ILE A 140 3.10 27.42 -12.12
N ARG A 141 3.22 26.16 -12.54
CA ARG A 141 2.13 25.37 -13.14
C ARG A 141 2.16 23.94 -12.64
N PHE A 142 0.99 23.32 -12.50
CA PHE A 142 0.85 21.92 -12.12
C PHE A 142 0.27 21.15 -13.29
N ILE A 143 0.99 20.13 -13.74
CA ILE A 143 0.65 19.36 -14.95
C ILE A 143 0.44 17.89 -14.59
N GLU A 144 -0.68 17.33 -15.06
CA GLU A 144 -1.05 15.93 -14.95
C GLU A 144 -1.36 15.40 -16.37
N ASN A 145 -0.71 14.32 -16.82
CA ASN A 145 -0.94 13.73 -18.15
C ASN A 145 -0.95 14.78 -19.30
N ASN A 146 0.04 15.69 -19.32
CA ASN A 146 0.15 16.83 -20.25
C ASN A 146 -0.93 17.91 -20.16
N SER A 147 -1.80 17.86 -19.17
CA SER A 147 -2.86 18.86 -18.96
C SER A 147 -2.59 19.65 -17.69
N GLU A 148 -2.80 20.96 -17.73
CA GLU A 148 -2.74 21.77 -16.52
C GLU A 148 -3.92 21.48 -15.60
N ILE A 149 -3.64 21.38 -14.30
CA ILE A 149 -4.66 21.17 -13.27
C ILE A 149 -4.87 22.44 -12.45
N PRO A 150 -6.10 22.70 -11.94
CA PRO A 150 -6.38 23.86 -11.12
C PRO A 150 -5.54 23.89 -9.84
N TYR A 151 -5.01 25.08 -9.53
CA TYR A 151 -4.30 25.34 -8.28
C TYR A 151 -4.65 26.70 -7.67
N TYR A 152 -4.38 26.85 -6.37
CA TYR A 152 -4.53 28.10 -5.64
C TYR A 152 -3.35 28.32 -4.69
N LEU A 153 -2.59 29.38 -4.95
CA LEU A 153 -1.56 29.89 -4.05
C LEU A 153 -2.23 30.65 -2.90
N GLU A 154 -2.47 29.96 -1.79
CA GLU A 154 -3.23 30.51 -0.67
C GLU A 154 -2.44 31.55 0.11
N SER A 155 -1.17 31.28 0.41
CA SER A 155 -0.33 32.22 1.16
C SER A 155 1.14 31.82 1.12
N GLY A 156 2.02 32.75 1.52
CA GLY A 156 3.39 32.43 1.89
C GLY A 156 4.37 32.30 0.72
N CYS A 157 4.15 32.93 -0.43
CA CYS A 157 5.21 33.00 -1.43
C CYS A 157 6.50 33.63 -0.85
N ASN A 158 7.67 33.17 -1.30
CA ASN A 158 8.98 33.50 -0.73
C ASN A 158 9.14 33.09 0.73
N THR A 159 8.48 32.00 1.13
CA THR A 159 8.66 31.39 2.45
C THR A 159 9.01 29.91 2.32
N GLN A 160 9.42 29.30 3.44
CA GLN A 160 9.69 27.87 3.52
C GLN A 160 8.39 27.05 3.47
N ASP A 161 7.24 27.67 3.75
CA ASP A 161 5.93 27.04 3.90
C ASP A 161 4.90 27.70 2.96
N THR A 162 5.23 27.86 1.68
CA THR A 162 4.28 28.40 0.69
C THR A 162 3.12 27.43 0.52
N LYS A 163 1.91 27.85 0.89
CA LYS A 163 0.74 26.96 0.89
C LYS A 163 0.01 27.04 -0.45
N ILE A 164 -0.09 25.90 -1.12
CA ILE A 164 -0.73 25.77 -2.44
C ILE A 164 -1.76 24.66 -2.38
N TRP A 165 -2.96 24.90 -2.90
CA TRP A 165 -3.98 23.87 -3.07
C TRP A 165 -4.03 23.40 -4.52
N LEU A 166 -4.23 22.12 -4.75
CA LEU A 166 -4.41 21.49 -6.07
C LEU A 166 -5.77 20.79 -6.14
N LYS A 167 -6.37 20.71 -7.33
CA LYS A 167 -7.56 19.89 -7.57
C LYS A 167 -7.27 18.80 -8.62
N THR A 168 -7.33 17.54 -8.23
CA THR A 168 -7.13 16.38 -9.15
C THR A 168 -7.99 15.19 -8.69
N SER A 169 -8.22 14.20 -9.57
CA SER A 169 -8.92 12.96 -9.21
C SER A 169 -7.93 11.86 -8.87
N LEU A 170 -8.07 11.20 -7.73
CA LEU A 170 -7.21 10.11 -7.27
C LEU A 170 -7.90 8.76 -7.44
N SER A 171 -7.15 7.75 -7.83
CA SER A 171 -7.64 6.38 -7.95
C SER A 171 -7.25 5.57 -6.72
N ALA A 172 -8.17 4.74 -6.24
CA ALA A 172 -8.00 3.89 -5.06
C ALA A 172 -6.65 3.16 -5.05
N ASN A 173 -5.87 3.32 -3.97
CA ASN A 173 -4.58 2.62 -3.77
C ASN A 173 -3.55 2.83 -4.90
N GLN A 174 -3.67 3.90 -5.69
CA GLN A 174 -2.75 4.21 -6.79
C GLN A 174 -1.96 5.48 -6.52
N ILE A 175 -0.77 5.54 -7.12
CA ILE A 175 0.05 6.74 -7.16
C ILE A 175 -0.38 7.60 -8.35
N LYS A 176 -0.76 8.84 -8.08
CA LYS A 176 -0.95 9.88 -9.08
C LYS A 176 0.29 10.74 -9.20
N THR A 177 0.89 10.83 -10.38
CA THR A 177 2.02 11.74 -10.64
C THR A 177 1.55 13.07 -11.20
N ILE A 178 1.96 14.17 -10.57
CA ILE A 178 1.78 15.56 -10.98
C ILE A 178 3.16 16.20 -11.12
N TYR A 179 3.33 17.15 -12.02
CA TYR A 179 4.57 17.88 -12.19
C TYR A 179 4.40 19.37 -11.91
N LEU A 180 5.24 19.91 -11.03
CA LEU A 180 5.37 21.34 -10.80
C LEU A 180 6.40 21.92 -11.77
N TYR A 181 5.94 22.75 -12.70
CA TYR A 181 6.76 23.54 -13.61
C TYR A 181 6.99 24.94 -13.06
N TYR A 182 8.20 25.47 -13.20
CA TYR A 182 8.54 26.83 -12.77
C TYR A 182 9.73 27.44 -13.55
N GLY A 183 9.97 28.74 -13.37
CA GLY A 183 11.07 29.47 -14.02
C GLY A 183 10.73 30.11 -15.36
N ASN A 184 9.44 30.22 -15.70
CA ASN A 184 8.97 30.99 -16.85
C ASN A 184 8.71 32.45 -16.46
N LEU A 185 9.75 33.28 -16.55
CA LEU A 185 9.71 34.65 -16.06
C LEU A 185 8.69 35.56 -16.76
N GLY A 186 8.18 35.17 -17.94
CA GLY A 186 7.25 35.96 -18.75
C GLY A 186 5.77 35.68 -18.51
N THR A 187 5.43 34.72 -17.64
CA THR A 187 4.03 34.31 -17.42
C THR A 187 3.36 35.07 -16.27
N GLU A 188 2.03 35.14 -16.31
CA GLU A 188 1.18 35.61 -15.20
C GLU A 188 0.74 34.43 -14.33
N SER A 189 0.21 34.72 -13.14
CA SER A 189 -0.27 33.69 -12.22
C SER A 189 -1.64 33.15 -12.67
N ASP A 190 -1.77 31.82 -12.78
CA ASP A 190 -3.06 31.13 -13.04
C ASP A 190 -3.73 30.62 -11.75
N SER A 191 -3.20 31.01 -10.58
CA SER A 191 -3.75 30.66 -9.28
C SER A 191 -5.19 31.13 -9.13
N ASN A 192 -6.14 30.20 -9.00
CA ASN A 192 -7.56 30.50 -8.89
C ASN A 192 -8.28 29.60 -7.87
N PRO A 193 -8.69 30.14 -6.70
CA PRO A 193 -9.35 29.34 -5.65
C PRO A 193 -10.74 28.84 -6.05
N CYS A 194 -11.46 29.56 -6.92
CA CYS A 194 -12.80 29.18 -7.37
C CYS A 194 -12.78 27.92 -8.25
N ASN A 195 -11.66 27.65 -8.93
CA ASN A 195 -11.49 26.41 -9.70
C ASN A 195 -11.06 25.24 -8.81
N VAL A 196 -10.63 25.49 -7.58
CA VAL A 196 -10.11 24.48 -6.64
C VAL A 196 -11.20 24.01 -5.67
N PHE A 197 -11.76 24.92 -4.88
CA PHE A 197 -12.71 24.57 -3.82
C PHE A 197 -14.14 24.34 -4.33
N ASP A 198 -14.93 23.57 -3.59
CA ASP A 198 -16.34 23.32 -3.95
C ASP A 198 -17.23 24.52 -3.62
N LEU A 199 -16.79 25.34 -2.67
CA LEU A 199 -17.27 26.70 -2.45
C LEU A 199 -16.07 27.55 -2.02
N TYR A 200 -15.88 28.70 -2.65
CA TYR A 200 -14.94 29.72 -2.22
C TYR A 200 -15.60 31.08 -2.36
N GLU A 201 -15.67 31.83 -1.27
CA GLU A 201 -16.27 33.15 -1.25
C GLU A 201 -15.46 34.11 -0.36
N PRO A 202 -14.63 34.98 -0.96
CA PRO A 202 -13.89 36.01 -0.26
C PRO A 202 -14.58 37.38 -0.33
N TRP A 203 -15.73 37.51 -1.01
CA TRP A 203 -16.48 38.75 -1.22
C TRP A 203 -15.80 39.83 -2.07
N GLU A 204 -14.60 39.56 -2.59
CA GLU A 204 -13.77 40.51 -3.34
C GLU A 204 -14.36 41.01 -4.66
N SER A 205 -15.46 40.42 -5.14
CA SER A 205 -16.23 40.98 -6.26
C SER A 205 -16.95 42.29 -5.91
N GLY A 206 -17.08 42.61 -4.62
CA GLY A 206 -17.86 43.73 -4.12
C GLY A 206 -19.38 43.54 -4.28
N THR A 207 -19.84 42.34 -4.66
CA THR A 207 -21.25 42.02 -4.89
C THR A 207 -21.64 40.67 -4.31
N LEU A 208 -22.90 40.51 -3.90
CA LEU A 208 -23.47 39.22 -3.52
C LEU A 208 -23.88 38.46 -4.77
N ASP A 209 -23.21 37.33 -5.03
CA ASP A 209 -23.55 36.40 -6.11
C ASP A 209 -24.95 35.77 -5.89
N THR A 210 -25.59 35.39 -7.00
CA THR A 210 -26.90 34.71 -7.09
C THR A 210 -27.02 33.42 -6.27
N LYS A 211 -25.89 32.76 -5.97
CA LYS A 211 -25.87 31.57 -5.08
C LYS A 211 -26.22 31.90 -3.63
N TRP A 212 -26.14 33.18 -3.23
CA TRP A 212 -26.45 33.63 -1.88
C TRP A 212 -27.90 34.11 -1.77
N GLN A 213 -28.64 33.49 -0.85
CA GLN A 213 -29.96 33.94 -0.46
C GLN A 213 -29.85 34.75 0.83
N THR A 214 -30.21 36.03 0.79
CA THR A 214 -30.22 36.89 1.97
C THR A 214 -31.65 37.32 2.30
N GLY A 215 -31.94 37.55 3.58
CA GLY A 215 -33.29 37.88 4.02
C GLY A 215 -33.38 38.22 5.51
N GLY A 216 -34.61 38.21 6.03
CA GLY A 216 -34.94 38.70 7.36
C GLY A 216 -35.63 40.07 7.26
N ASN A 217 -35.53 40.87 8.32
CA ASN A 217 -36.01 42.26 8.33
C ASN A 217 -35.19 43.13 7.37
N LYS A 218 -33.88 42.86 7.28
CA LYS A 218 -32.99 43.39 6.26
C LYS A 218 -32.04 42.29 5.76
N PRO A 219 -31.66 42.28 4.47
CA PRO A 219 -30.71 41.30 3.97
C PRO A 219 -29.31 41.57 4.51
N PHE A 220 -28.47 40.54 4.51
CA PHE A 220 -27.01 40.72 4.55
C PHE A 220 -26.55 41.50 3.31
N VAL A 221 -25.49 42.30 3.48
CA VAL A 221 -24.90 43.17 2.45
C VAL A 221 -23.38 43.06 2.44
N ILE A 222 -22.74 43.57 1.39
CA ILE A 222 -21.29 43.69 1.33
C ILE A 222 -20.82 44.80 2.28
N SER A 223 -19.74 44.52 3.00
CA SER A 223 -19.12 45.37 4.01
C SER A 223 -17.66 45.59 3.64
N THR A 224 -17.11 46.76 3.98
CA THR A 224 -15.68 47.09 3.78
C THR A 224 -14.82 46.80 5.02
N THR A 225 -15.42 46.21 6.06
CA THR A 225 -14.66 45.75 7.22
C THR A 225 -14.43 44.26 7.06
N SER A 226 -13.29 43.87 6.49
CA SER A 226 -12.93 42.50 6.14
C SER A 226 -11.90 41.89 7.11
N TYR A 227 -11.73 40.57 7.04
CA TYR A 227 -10.60 39.83 7.59
C TYR A 227 -9.44 39.82 6.61
N GLU A 228 -9.72 39.49 5.35
CA GLU A 228 -8.77 39.43 4.24
C GLU A 228 -9.36 40.19 3.04
N GLY A 229 -8.52 40.83 2.23
CA GLY A 229 -9.01 41.61 1.09
C GLY A 229 -9.76 42.89 1.48
N LEU A 230 -10.57 43.41 0.57
CA LEU A 230 -11.31 44.66 0.72
C LEU A 230 -12.73 44.46 1.28
N TYR A 231 -13.32 43.29 1.09
CA TYR A 231 -14.76 43.10 1.30
C TYR A 231 -15.06 41.91 2.21
N SER A 232 -16.20 42.00 2.90
CA SER A 232 -16.82 40.91 3.66
C SER A 232 -18.34 40.96 3.50
N SER A 233 -19.07 40.00 4.08
CA SER A 233 -20.53 40.12 4.21
C SER A 233 -20.92 40.40 5.66
N GLY A 234 -21.93 41.24 5.87
CA GLY A 234 -22.45 41.55 7.20
C GLY A 234 -23.97 41.74 7.21
N ASN A 235 -24.58 41.69 8.38
CA ASN A 235 -26.02 41.93 8.50
C ASN A 235 -26.40 43.34 8.02
N GLY A 236 -27.60 43.48 7.46
CA GLY A 236 -28.22 44.78 7.25
C GLY A 236 -28.52 45.47 8.59
N ASP A 237 -28.68 46.79 8.52
CA ASP A 237 -29.04 47.64 9.66
C ASP A 237 -30.45 47.31 10.18
N ILE A 238 -30.51 46.59 11.29
CA ILE A 238 -31.74 46.06 11.89
C ILE A 238 -31.96 46.61 13.31
N GLY A 239 -33.23 46.86 13.64
CA GLY A 239 -33.66 47.32 14.96
C GLY A 239 -33.94 46.20 15.96
N ASP A 240 -34.41 46.57 17.15
CA ASP A 240 -34.67 45.64 18.25
C ASP A 240 -35.70 44.56 17.85
N SER A 241 -35.49 43.32 18.32
CA SER A 241 -36.29 42.13 17.99
C SER A 241 -36.36 41.78 16.49
N GLN A 242 -35.40 42.26 15.69
CA GLN A 242 -35.28 41.95 14.28
C GLN A 242 -34.14 40.95 14.01
N SER A 243 -34.14 40.40 12.80
CA SER A 243 -33.11 39.47 12.35
C SER A 243 -32.72 39.70 10.90
N SER A 244 -31.50 39.32 10.57
CA SER A 244 -30.97 39.25 9.21
C SER A 244 -30.34 37.88 9.01
N TYR A 245 -30.39 37.34 7.80
CA TYR A 245 -29.67 36.11 7.48
C TYR A 245 -29.11 36.11 6.07
N MET A 246 -28.14 35.22 5.88
CA MET A 246 -27.68 34.76 4.58
C MET A 246 -27.54 33.24 4.59
N GLN A 247 -27.79 32.60 3.45
CA GLN A 247 -27.65 31.17 3.31
C GLN A 247 -27.27 30.79 1.88
N THR A 248 -26.70 29.59 1.75
CA THR A 248 -26.42 28.93 0.47
C THR A 248 -26.69 27.44 0.59
N THR A 249 -26.91 26.78 -0.54
CA THR A 249 -27.07 25.33 -0.62
C THR A 249 -25.88 24.74 -1.34
N VAL A 250 -25.29 23.71 -0.75
CA VAL A 250 -24.15 22.97 -1.30
C VAL A 250 -24.57 21.51 -1.52
N ASN A 251 -24.02 20.87 -2.54
CA ASN A 251 -24.24 19.45 -2.81
C ASN A 251 -22.88 18.75 -2.85
N LEU A 252 -22.60 17.95 -1.84
CA LEU A 252 -21.28 17.37 -1.59
C LEU A 252 -21.29 15.89 -1.95
N ALA A 253 -20.38 15.48 -2.83
CA ALA A 253 -20.25 14.08 -3.25
C ALA A 253 -19.70 13.16 -2.14
N MET A 254 -19.06 13.74 -1.13
CA MET A 254 -18.49 13.06 0.04
C MET A 254 -18.42 14.06 1.20
N PRO A 255 -18.14 13.62 2.44
CA PRO A 255 -17.98 14.54 3.55
C PRO A 255 -16.93 15.62 3.27
N ALA A 256 -17.19 16.82 3.75
CA ALA A 256 -16.38 18.00 3.51
C ALA A 256 -16.24 18.84 4.78
N LYS A 257 -15.28 19.75 4.79
CA LYS A 257 -15.15 20.77 5.81
C LYS A 257 -15.62 22.10 5.27
N VAL A 258 -16.44 22.82 6.03
CA VAL A 258 -16.64 24.26 5.82
C VAL A 258 -15.74 25.03 6.78
N THR A 259 -15.00 25.99 6.23
CA THR A 259 -14.19 26.95 6.98
C THR A 259 -14.65 28.36 6.66
N PHE A 260 -14.76 29.22 7.65
CA PHE A 260 -15.06 30.64 7.45
C PHE A 260 -14.54 31.48 8.62
N TYR A 261 -14.44 32.78 8.43
CA TYR A 261 -14.19 33.74 9.49
C TYR A 261 -15.48 34.46 9.82
N TRP A 262 -15.73 34.66 11.10
CA TRP A 262 -16.85 35.48 11.55
C TRP A 262 -16.41 36.45 12.64
N LYS A 263 -17.21 37.47 12.86
CA LYS A 263 -17.04 38.42 13.96
C LYS A 263 -18.40 38.91 14.43
N VAL A 264 -18.44 39.43 15.64
CA VAL A 264 -19.61 40.18 16.12
C VAL A 264 -19.15 41.36 16.99
N TYR A 265 -19.82 42.49 16.84
CA TYR A 265 -19.62 43.67 17.68
C TYR A 265 -20.98 44.16 18.15
N SER A 266 -21.45 43.59 19.26
CA SER A 266 -22.78 43.77 19.83
C SER A 266 -22.77 43.68 21.35
N GLU A 267 -23.95 43.70 21.98
CA GLU A 267 -24.08 43.37 23.39
C GLU A 267 -23.81 41.88 23.66
N GLY A 268 -23.05 41.60 24.72
CA GLY A 268 -22.74 40.24 25.12
C GLY A 268 -23.98 39.55 25.71
N TYR A 269 -24.26 38.32 25.27
CA TYR A 269 -25.39 37.49 25.68
C TYR A 269 -26.79 37.91 25.21
N TYR A 270 -26.91 38.97 24.41
CA TYR A 270 -28.20 39.49 23.94
C TYR A 270 -28.34 39.35 22.43
N ASP A 271 -27.36 39.84 21.67
CA ASP A 271 -27.36 39.71 20.21
C ASP A 271 -26.41 38.62 19.76
N TYR A 272 -26.83 37.86 18.75
CA TYR A 272 -26.11 36.65 18.35
C TYR A 272 -25.97 36.54 16.85
N LEU A 273 -24.75 36.30 16.39
CA LEU A 273 -24.48 35.71 15.08
C LEU A 273 -24.41 34.18 15.26
N ARG A 274 -25.27 33.46 14.55
CA ARG A 274 -25.41 32.00 14.64
C ARG A 274 -25.13 31.34 13.30
N PHE A 275 -24.49 30.17 13.36
CA PHE A 275 -24.27 29.31 12.20
C PHE A 275 -25.10 28.03 12.31
N TYR A 276 -25.74 27.64 11.20
CA TYR A 276 -26.61 26.48 11.09
C TYR A 276 -26.21 25.61 9.89
N VAL A 277 -26.37 24.31 10.06
CA VAL A 277 -26.35 23.31 8.98
C VAL A 277 -27.70 22.60 9.01
N ASP A 278 -28.44 22.67 7.91
CA ASP A 278 -29.79 22.08 7.77
C ASP A 278 -30.77 22.49 8.88
N GLY A 279 -30.68 23.76 9.30
CA GLY A 279 -31.50 24.31 10.37
C GLY A 279 -31.05 23.93 11.78
N VAL A 280 -30.05 23.06 11.94
CA VAL A 280 -29.46 22.73 13.25
C VAL A 280 -28.36 23.73 13.58
N GLN A 281 -28.50 24.43 14.71
CA GLN A 281 -27.49 25.38 15.18
C GLN A 281 -26.21 24.64 15.55
N LYS A 282 -25.09 25.03 14.95
CA LYS A 282 -23.76 24.49 15.27
C LYS A 282 -23.05 25.33 16.33
N ASN A 283 -23.12 26.65 16.20
CA ASN A 283 -22.47 27.55 17.14
C ASN A 283 -23.08 28.97 17.08
N ALA A 284 -22.77 29.78 18.09
CA ALA A 284 -23.25 31.15 18.23
C ALA A 284 -22.18 32.02 18.93
N ILE A 285 -22.02 33.26 18.46
CA ILE A 285 -21.19 34.28 19.12
C ILE A 285 -22.02 35.52 19.43
N SER A 286 -21.69 36.17 20.55
CA SER A 286 -22.31 37.42 21.03
C SER A 286 -21.25 38.33 21.66
N GLY A 287 -21.52 39.63 21.75
CA GLY A 287 -20.62 40.58 22.39
C GLY A 287 -19.59 41.17 21.43
N THR A 288 -18.37 41.37 21.92
CA THR A 288 -17.25 41.87 21.11
C THR A 288 -16.28 40.73 20.80
N VAL A 289 -16.45 40.11 19.63
CA VAL A 289 -15.60 39.05 19.10
C VAL A 289 -14.97 39.54 17.80
N ASN A 290 -13.65 39.71 17.81
CA ASN A 290 -12.89 39.99 16.58
C ASN A 290 -12.89 38.77 15.66
N TRP A 291 -12.55 38.99 14.38
CA TRP A 291 -12.44 37.93 13.37
C TRP A 291 -11.75 36.69 13.92
N ASN A 292 -12.49 35.59 13.95
CA ASN A 292 -11.95 34.29 14.30
C ASN A 292 -12.43 33.23 13.32
N LYS A 293 -11.53 32.29 13.04
CA LYS A 293 -11.77 31.16 12.16
C LYS A 293 -12.74 30.18 12.80
N GLN A 294 -13.59 29.58 11.99
CA GLN A 294 -14.50 28.52 12.36
C GLN A 294 -14.39 27.37 11.36
N GLU A 295 -14.56 26.16 11.85
CA GLU A 295 -14.48 24.94 11.04
C GLU A 295 -15.57 23.96 11.48
N TYR A 296 -16.30 23.40 10.52
CA TYR A 296 -17.32 22.38 10.77
C TYR A 296 -17.27 21.30 9.69
N GLU A 297 -17.46 20.05 10.10
CA GLU A 297 -17.66 18.93 9.18
C GLU A 297 -19.11 18.91 8.69
N ILE A 298 -19.26 18.65 7.39
CA ILE A 298 -20.53 18.50 6.70
C ILE A 298 -20.52 17.11 6.04
N PRO A 299 -21.53 16.26 6.31
CA PRO A 299 -21.66 14.97 5.63
C PRO A 299 -21.77 15.10 4.10
N ALA A 300 -21.72 13.96 3.41
CA ALA A 300 -22.08 13.90 2.00
C ALA A 300 -23.58 14.20 1.82
N GLY A 301 -23.92 14.81 0.69
CA GLY A 301 -25.30 15.13 0.32
C GLY A 301 -25.56 16.62 0.17
N GLN A 302 -26.84 16.95 0.07
CA GLN A 302 -27.30 18.33 -0.07
C GLN A 302 -27.48 18.96 1.31
N HIS A 303 -26.82 20.10 1.54
CA HIS A 303 -26.84 20.80 2.81
C HIS A 303 -27.11 22.29 2.63
N THR A 304 -27.88 22.88 3.55
CA THR A 304 -28.08 24.33 3.63
C THR A 304 -27.22 24.93 4.74
N LEU A 305 -26.31 25.82 4.36
CA LEU A 305 -25.46 26.56 5.27
C LEU A 305 -26.07 27.93 5.50
N LYS A 306 -26.37 28.27 6.76
CA LYS A 306 -27.05 29.52 7.10
C LYS A 306 -26.33 30.25 8.23
N TRP A 307 -26.14 31.54 8.03
CA TRP A 307 -25.73 32.47 9.07
C TRP A 307 -26.86 33.44 9.35
N ALA A 308 -27.18 33.64 10.62
CA ALA A 308 -28.25 34.53 11.03
C ALA A 308 -27.80 35.40 12.20
N TYR A 309 -27.99 36.71 12.06
CA TYR A 309 -27.82 37.68 13.13
C TYR A 309 -29.19 38.06 13.68
N THR A 310 -29.35 38.01 15.01
CA THR A 310 -30.61 38.38 15.68
C THR A 310 -30.33 39.35 16.81
N LYS A 311 -31.14 40.40 16.90
CA LYS A 311 -31.09 41.39 17.97
C LYS A 311 -32.11 41.10 19.06
N ASP A 312 -31.75 41.38 20.31
CA ASP A 312 -32.68 41.29 21.44
C ASP A 312 -33.69 42.45 21.47
N GLY A 313 -34.52 42.52 22.52
CA GLY A 313 -35.56 43.55 22.68
C GLY A 313 -35.13 44.80 23.45
N SER A 314 -33.82 45.03 23.66
CA SER A 314 -33.30 46.05 24.59
C SER A 314 -32.29 47.00 23.92
N VAL A 315 -32.00 48.11 24.61
CA VAL A 315 -31.17 49.25 24.16
C VAL A 315 -29.84 48.83 23.51
N SER A 316 -29.48 49.47 22.40
CA SER A 316 -28.25 49.19 21.64
C SER A 316 -26.98 49.66 22.38
N ARG A 317 -26.06 48.76 22.73
CA ARG A 317 -24.65 49.09 23.01
C ARG A 317 -23.71 48.29 22.10
N GLY A 318 -23.03 49.01 21.22
CA GLY A 318 -22.17 48.43 20.20
C GLY A 318 -22.56 48.96 18.82
N SER A 319 -22.07 48.30 17.77
CA SER A 319 -22.41 48.62 16.37
C SER A 319 -23.39 47.60 15.78
N ASP A 320 -23.88 46.66 16.60
CA ASP A 320 -24.83 45.59 16.29
C ASP A 320 -24.56 44.90 14.94
N MET A 321 -23.30 44.53 14.77
CA MET A 321 -22.76 44.09 13.49
C MET A 321 -22.12 42.71 13.62
N GLY A 322 -22.72 41.73 12.96
CA GLY A 322 -22.14 40.43 12.61
C GLY A 322 -21.51 40.48 11.22
N GLY A 323 -20.29 39.94 11.10
CA GLY A 323 -19.57 39.85 9.84
C GLY A 323 -19.14 38.41 9.55
N ILE A 324 -19.09 38.05 8.27
CA ILE A 324 -18.63 36.76 7.75
C ILE A 324 -17.68 37.02 6.58
N ASP A 325 -16.60 36.27 6.55
CA ASP A 325 -15.56 36.40 5.54
C ASP A 325 -14.94 35.04 5.18
N LEU A 326 -14.37 34.96 3.98
CA LEU A 326 -13.52 33.88 3.49
C LEU A 326 -14.10 32.47 3.71
N ILE A 327 -15.27 32.21 3.13
CA ILE A 327 -15.94 30.90 3.20
C ILE A 327 -15.26 29.94 2.22
N LYS A 328 -14.84 28.77 2.71
CA LYS A 328 -14.23 27.71 1.91
C LYS A 328 -14.86 26.36 2.22
N ILE A 329 -15.07 25.53 1.20
CA ILE A 329 -15.43 24.12 1.35
C ILE A 329 -14.44 23.24 0.57
N HIS A 330 -13.85 22.28 1.27
CA HIS A 330 -12.99 21.25 0.69
C HIS A 330 -13.36 19.86 1.20
N LYS A 331 -13.17 18.85 0.36
CA LYS A 331 -13.48 17.45 0.67
C LYS A 331 -12.54 16.90 1.73
N MET A 332 -13.08 15.99 2.55
CA MET A 332 -12.33 15.19 3.52
C MET A 332 -12.50 13.73 3.12
N PRO A 333 -11.43 13.03 2.69
CA PRO A 333 -11.58 11.64 2.28
C PRO A 333 -11.74 10.75 3.53
N PRO A 334 -12.45 9.62 3.41
CA PRO A 334 -12.50 8.63 4.48
C PRO A 334 -11.10 8.04 4.68
N ILE A 335 -10.72 7.87 5.94
CA ILE A 335 -9.49 7.18 6.33
C ILE A 335 -9.92 6.04 7.23
N GLN A 336 -9.60 4.79 6.87
CA GLN A 336 -9.86 3.66 7.74
C GLN A 336 -9.13 3.85 9.07
N ILE A 337 -9.85 3.71 10.18
CA ILE A 337 -9.27 3.84 11.51
C ILE A 337 -9.29 2.51 12.25
N GLY A 338 -8.11 1.91 12.30
CA GLY A 338 -7.88 0.68 13.05
C GLY A 338 -8.38 -0.57 12.34
N GLU A 339 -8.39 -1.67 13.10
CA GLU A 339 -8.89 -2.97 12.64
C GLU A 339 -10.42 -2.93 12.45
N SER A 340 -10.91 -3.80 11.56
CA SER A 340 -12.34 -3.96 11.32
C SER A 340 -13.08 -4.25 12.64
N LYS A 341 -14.23 -3.61 12.84
CA LYS A 341 -15.11 -3.82 14.01
C LYS A 341 -15.80 -5.17 14.00
N ILE A 342 -16.03 -5.70 12.81
CA ILE A 342 -16.52 -7.05 12.57
C ILE A 342 -15.70 -7.58 11.40
N ASP A 343 -14.97 -8.66 11.60
CA ASP A 343 -14.29 -9.40 10.55
C ASP A 343 -14.66 -10.87 10.73
N GLU A 344 -15.68 -11.30 9.98
CA GLU A 344 -16.25 -12.63 10.11
C GLU A 344 -16.30 -13.34 8.76
N ASN A 345 -15.48 -14.38 8.64
CA ASN A 345 -15.38 -15.27 7.49
C ASN A 345 -15.79 -16.72 7.82
N TRP A 346 -16.31 -16.97 9.02
CA TRP A 346 -16.82 -18.26 9.49
C TRP A 346 -15.81 -19.41 9.55
N GLU A 347 -14.53 -19.16 9.28
CA GLU A 347 -13.49 -20.19 9.17
C GLU A 347 -13.16 -20.87 10.50
N SER A 348 -13.58 -20.29 11.62
CA SER A 348 -13.57 -20.97 12.93
C SER A 348 -14.43 -22.24 12.96
N GLY A 349 -15.36 -22.39 12.00
CA GLY A 349 -16.34 -23.46 11.96
C GLY A 349 -17.40 -23.34 13.07
N THR A 350 -17.52 -22.17 13.70
CA THR A 350 -18.45 -21.92 14.80
C THR A 350 -19.10 -20.54 14.68
N ILE A 351 -20.33 -20.41 15.18
CA ILE A 351 -21.01 -19.12 15.38
C ILE A 351 -20.85 -18.76 16.85
N ASP A 352 -20.12 -17.68 17.14
CA ASP A 352 -19.85 -17.25 18.51
C ASP A 352 -21.01 -16.45 19.15
N GLU A 353 -20.81 -15.99 20.39
CA GLU A 353 -21.85 -15.28 21.16
C GLU A 353 -22.14 -13.84 20.69
N THR A 354 -21.33 -13.28 19.79
CA THR A 354 -21.57 -11.94 19.22
C THR A 354 -22.68 -11.97 18.17
N TRP A 355 -23.00 -13.15 17.65
CA TRP A 355 -24.03 -13.38 16.65
C TRP A 355 -25.30 -13.98 17.27
N GLN A 356 -26.44 -13.40 16.92
CA GLN A 356 -27.76 -13.90 17.32
C GLN A 356 -28.45 -14.54 16.14
N THR A 357 -28.77 -15.83 16.25
CA THR A 357 -29.55 -16.53 15.24
C THR A 357 -30.87 -17.08 15.81
N GLY A 358 -31.90 -17.20 14.97
CA GLY A 358 -33.20 -17.68 15.38
C GLY A 358 -34.18 -17.83 14.22
N GLY A 359 -35.47 -17.85 14.55
CA GLY A 359 -36.55 -18.19 13.64
C GLY A 359 -37.04 -19.62 13.89
N ASN A 360 -37.63 -20.25 12.87
CA ASN A 360 -38.10 -21.63 12.92
C ASN A 360 -36.94 -22.62 13.03
N LYS A 361 -35.84 -22.36 12.31
CA LYS A 361 -34.53 -22.96 12.55
C LYS A 361 -33.45 -21.89 12.43
N PRO A 362 -32.42 -21.90 13.28
CA PRO A 362 -31.34 -20.93 13.19
C PRO A 362 -30.52 -21.13 11.91
N PHE A 363 -29.80 -20.09 11.52
CA PHE A 363 -28.67 -20.20 10.61
C PHE A 363 -27.57 -21.08 11.24
N ALA A 364 -26.82 -21.78 10.40
CA ALA A 364 -25.77 -22.69 10.80
C ALA A 364 -24.61 -22.66 9.80
N ILE A 365 -23.45 -23.11 10.26
CA ILE A 365 -22.25 -23.23 9.42
C ILE A 365 -22.54 -24.10 8.20
N SER A 366 -22.09 -23.63 7.04
CA SER A 366 -22.24 -24.25 5.74
C SER A 366 -20.89 -24.37 5.06
N THR A 367 -20.72 -25.35 4.18
CA THR A 367 -19.52 -25.54 3.36
C THR A 367 -19.65 -24.94 1.96
N THR A 368 -20.78 -24.30 1.67
CA THR A 368 -20.96 -23.49 0.45
C THR A 368 -20.44 -22.10 0.77
N ALA A 369 -19.15 -21.86 0.57
CA ALA A 369 -18.49 -20.60 0.91
C ALA A 369 -18.14 -19.75 -0.32
N TYR A 370 -17.98 -18.45 -0.11
CA TYR A 370 -17.42 -17.52 -1.09
C TYR A 370 -15.89 -17.59 -1.05
N GLU A 371 -15.32 -17.53 0.15
CA GLU A 371 -13.90 -17.69 0.43
C GLU A 371 -13.70 -18.74 1.53
N GLY A 372 -12.51 -19.34 1.61
CA GLY A 372 -12.24 -20.37 2.62
C GLY A 372 -13.09 -21.63 2.49
N TYR A 373 -13.41 -22.25 3.62
CA TYR A 373 -14.15 -23.51 3.73
C TYR A 373 -15.56 -23.35 4.30
N HIS A 374 -15.83 -22.28 5.03
CA HIS A 374 -17.06 -22.10 5.79
C HIS A 374 -17.77 -20.81 5.42
N SER A 375 -19.10 -20.88 5.41
CA SER A 375 -20.00 -19.72 5.43
C SER A 375 -21.13 -20.01 6.42
N VAL A 376 -22.16 -19.17 6.43
CA VAL A 376 -23.37 -19.44 7.21
C VAL A 376 -24.62 -19.38 6.32
N GLY A 377 -25.44 -20.43 6.41
CA GLY A 377 -26.70 -20.56 5.66
C GLY A 377 -27.88 -20.75 6.61
N ASN A 378 -29.11 -20.45 6.14
CA ASN A 378 -30.29 -20.74 6.95
C ASN A 378 -30.44 -22.26 7.21
N GLY A 379 -30.99 -22.63 8.36
CA GLY A 379 -31.36 -24.01 8.63
C GLY A 379 -32.53 -24.49 7.76
N ASP A 380 -32.70 -25.81 7.67
CA ASP A 380 -33.75 -26.46 6.89
C ASP A 380 -35.16 -26.10 7.39
N ILE A 381 -35.76 -25.04 6.85
CA ILE A 381 -37.10 -24.58 7.19
C ILE A 381 -38.14 -25.03 6.16
N GLY A 382 -39.37 -25.27 6.60
CA GLY A 382 -40.51 -25.64 5.75
C GLY A 382 -41.33 -24.44 5.25
N ASN A 383 -42.45 -24.70 4.59
CA ASN A 383 -43.31 -23.65 4.04
C ASN A 383 -43.83 -22.69 5.13
N SER A 384 -43.91 -21.40 4.81
CA SER A 384 -44.33 -20.31 5.70
C SER A 384 -43.47 -20.16 6.97
N GLN A 385 -42.21 -20.59 6.89
CA GLN A 385 -41.24 -20.45 7.98
C GLN A 385 -40.15 -19.44 7.61
N SER A 386 -39.40 -19.01 8.61
CA SER A 386 -38.29 -18.07 8.44
C SER A 386 -37.12 -18.38 9.37
N SER A 387 -35.94 -17.93 8.97
CA SER A 387 -34.70 -18.00 9.73
C SER A 387 -34.03 -16.63 9.72
N TYR A 388 -33.29 -16.28 10.77
CA TYR A 388 -32.49 -15.06 10.79
C TYR A 388 -31.14 -15.25 11.48
N ILE A 389 -30.22 -14.36 11.13
CA ILE A 389 -28.96 -14.11 11.83
C ILE A 389 -28.73 -12.60 11.90
N GLN A 390 -28.24 -12.11 13.02
CA GLN A 390 -27.97 -10.69 13.22
C GLN A 390 -26.80 -10.46 14.18
N THR A 391 -26.17 -9.30 14.06
CA THR A 391 -25.11 -8.81 14.95
C THR A 391 -25.30 -7.31 15.19
N THR A 392 -24.66 -6.79 16.24
CA THR A 392 -24.66 -5.36 16.58
C THR A 392 -23.24 -4.83 16.58
N VAL A 393 -23.04 -3.68 15.94
CA VAL A 393 -21.77 -2.96 15.90
C VAL A 393 -21.95 -1.57 16.48
N ASP A 394 -21.02 -1.12 17.32
CA ASP A 394 -21.02 0.24 17.85
C ASP A 394 -19.90 1.04 17.17
N LEU A 395 -20.29 2.05 16.40
CA LEU A 395 -19.37 2.85 15.62
C LEU A 395 -19.11 4.21 16.28
N THR A 396 -17.86 4.48 16.64
CA THR A 396 -17.45 5.78 17.22
C THR A 396 -17.33 6.89 16.17
N ASN A 397 -17.11 6.50 14.92
CA ASN A 397 -17.14 7.33 13.71
C ASN A 397 -17.98 6.62 12.62
N PRO A 398 -18.45 7.31 11.57
CA PRO A 398 -19.14 6.64 10.46
C PRO A 398 -18.30 5.51 9.87
N GLY A 399 -18.95 4.48 9.34
CA GLY A 399 -18.27 3.29 8.81
C GLY A 399 -18.97 2.72 7.59
N LYS A 400 -18.52 1.56 7.12
CA LYS A 400 -19.16 0.81 6.03
C LYS A 400 -19.22 -0.66 6.40
N ALA A 401 -20.38 -1.27 6.12
CA ALA A 401 -20.58 -2.70 6.20
C ALA A 401 -20.48 -3.30 4.79
N THR A 402 -19.66 -4.34 4.66
CA THR A 402 -19.55 -5.14 3.43
C THR A 402 -19.76 -6.62 3.73
N PHE A 403 -20.34 -7.36 2.78
CA PHE A 403 -20.51 -8.80 2.89
C PHE A 403 -20.82 -9.42 1.53
N TYR A 404 -20.64 -10.73 1.41
CA TYR A 404 -21.12 -11.51 0.28
C TYR A 404 -22.37 -12.29 0.67
N TRP A 405 -23.30 -12.43 -0.26
CA TRP A 405 -24.50 -13.26 -0.07
C TRP A 405 -24.83 -14.03 -1.35
N LYS A 406 -25.54 -15.15 -1.18
CA LYS A 406 -25.97 -16.05 -2.27
C LYS A 406 -27.36 -16.58 -1.94
N VAL A 407 -28.18 -16.89 -2.94
CA VAL A 407 -29.44 -17.60 -2.71
C VAL A 407 -29.72 -18.64 -3.81
N SER A 408 -30.24 -19.78 -3.40
CA SER A 408 -30.77 -20.83 -4.28
C SER A 408 -32.16 -21.18 -3.78
N SER A 409 -33.17 -20.52 -4.34
CA SER A 409 -34.57 -20.60 -3.92
C SER A 409 -35.54 -20.39 -5.08
N GLU A 410 -36.84 -20.38 -4.81
CA GLU A 410 -37.86 -19.96 -5.77
C GLU A 410 -37.81 -18.46 -6.08
N TYR A 411 -37.72 -18.14 -7.37
CA TYR A 411 -37.66 -16.75 -7.84
C TYR A 411 -38.96 -16.02 -7.50
N ARG A 412 -38.84 -14.91 -6.74
CA ARG A 412 -39.91 -14.02 -6.25
C ARG A 412 -40.84 -14.58 -5.17
N TRP A 413 -40.54 -15.74 -4.60
CA TRP A 413 -41.36 -16.34 -3.53
C TRP A 413 -40.57 -16.48 -2.25
N ASP A 414 -39.34 -17.00 -2.37
CA ASP A 414 -38.43 -17.20 -1.27
C ASP A 414 -37.31 -16.17 -1.30
N TYR A 415 -37.04 -15.52 -0.17
CA TYR A 415 -36.16 -14.35 -0.15
C TYR A 415 -35.14 -14.40 0.97
N LEU A 416 -33.88 -14.10 0.63
CA LEU A 416 -32.87 -13.63 1.57
C LEU A 416 -32.91 -12.09 1.58
N ARG A 417 -33.11 -11.49 2.75
CA ARG A 417 -33.25 -10.04 2.95
C ARG A 417 -32.23 -9.51 3.92
N PHE A 418 -31.71 -8.33 3.66
CA PHE A 418 -30.78 -7.62 4.54
C PHE A 418 -31.41 -6.33 5.10
N TYR A 419 -31.18 -6.09 6.39
CA TYR A 419 -31.70 -4.96 7.15
C TYR A 419 -30.60 -4.25 7.93
N ILE A 420 -30.70 -2.93 8.01
CA ILE A 420 -29.93 -2.09 8.93
C ILE A 420 -30.94 -1.39 9.85
N ASP A 421 -30.81 -1.58 11.16
CA ASP A 421 -31.69 -1.00 12.19
C ASP A 421 -33.18 -1.30 11.94
N GLY A 422 -33.47 -2.50 11.44
CA GLY A 422 -34.82 -2.95 11.11
C GLY A 422 -35.37 -2.42 9.76
N VAL A 423 -34.63 -1.55 9.06
CA VAL A 423 -35.01 -1.07 7.73
C VAL A 423 -34.41 -1.96 6.66
N GLN A 424 -35.26 -2.55 5.80
CA GLN A 424 -34.81 -3.39 4.69
C GLN A 424 -34.02 -2.56 3.68
N LYS A 425 -32.83 -3.02 3.33
CA LYS A 425 -31.98 -2.38 2.32
C LYS A 425 -32.06 -3.06 0.97
N ASN A 426 -32.01 -4.40 0.96
CA ASN A 426 -32.05 -5.17 -0.27
C ASN A 426 -32.60 -6.59 -0.04
N ALA A 427 -32.97 -7.27 -1.12
CA ALA A 427 -33.49 -8.64 -1.10
C ALA A 427 -33.16 -9.40 -2.40
N ILE A 428 -32.79 -10.67 -2.28
CA ILE A 428 -32.55 -11.58 -3.41
C ILE A 428 -33.44 -12.83 -3.32
N SER A 429 -33.78 -13.40 -4.47
CA SER A 429 -34.61 -14.61 -4.63
C SER A 429 -34.23 -15.33 -5.92
N GLY A 430 -34.49 -16.63 -6.04
CA GLY A 430 -34.15 -17.40 -7.24
C GLY A 430 -32.77 -18.04 -7.13
N SER A 431 -32.05 -18.15 -8.25
CA SER A 431 -30.67 -18.63 -8.30
C SER A 431 -29.72 -17.46 -8.54
N VAL A 432 -29.26 -16.84 -7.45
CA VAL A 432 -28.29 -15.74 -7.48
C VAL A 432 -26.97 -16.26 -6.93
N ASP A 433 -25.91 -16.19 -7.73
CA ASP A 433 -24.57 -16.54 -7.29
C ASP A 433 -23.97 -15.45 -6.39
N TRP A 434 -22.86 -15.76 -5.72
CA TRP A 434 -22.19 -14.86 -4.80
C TRP A 434 -22.00 -13.46 -5.39
N ASN A 435 -22.49 -12.44 -4.68
CA ASN A 435 -22.21 -11.04 -5.01
C ASN A 435 -21.97 -10.19 -3.76
N LYS A 436 -21.04 -9.24 -3.89
CA LYS A 436 -20.69 -8.29 -2.83
C LYS A 436 -21.82 -7.29 -2.61
N GLN A 437 -22.04 -6.91 -1.36
CA GLN A 437 -22.92 -5.82 -0.95
C GLN A 437 -22.15 -4.85 -0.05
N GLU A 438 -22.49 -3.55 -0.15
CA GLU A 438 -21.80 -2.48 0.57
C GLU A 438 -22.82 -1.43 1.03
N TYR A 439 -22.75 -1.02 2.30
CA TYR A 439 -23.66 -0.02 2.88
C TYR A 439 -22.93 0.89 3.87
N ASP A 440 -23.12 2.20 3.72
CA ASP A 440 -22.62 3.18 4.69
C ASP A 440 -23.41 3.12 6.00
N LEU A 441 -22.68 3.21 7.11
CA LEU A 441 -23.19 3.25 8.47
C LEU A 441 -22.85 4.60 9.09
N ALA A 442 -23.81 5.20 9.78
CA ALA A 442 -23.56 6.44 10.50
C ALA A 442 -22.75 6.16 11.78
N LYS A 443 -22.33 7.22 12.46
CA LYS A 443 -21.84 7.10 13.83
C LYS A 443 -22.98 6.61 14.73
N GLY A 444 -22.68 5.62 15.57
CA GLY A 444 -23.60 5.07 16.56
C GLY A 444 -23.72 3.56 16.48
N THR A 445 -24.61 3.02 17.29
CA THR A 445 -24.88 1.58 17.33
C THR A 445 -25.84 1.17 16.22
N HIS A 446 -25.42 0.18 15.42
CA HIS A 446 -26.19 -0.36 14.30
C HIS A 446 -26.44 -1.86 14.45
N THR A 447 -27.64 -2.30 14.08
CA THR A 447 -27.98 -3.74 13.99
C THR A 447 -28.00 -4.17 12.54
N LEU A 448 -27.14 -5.14 12.19
CA LEU A 448 -27.08 -5.77 10.87
C LEU A 448 -27.81 -7.10 10.93
N LYS A 449 -28.83 -7.31 10.07
CA LYS A 449 -29.68 -8.50 10.11
C LYS A 449 -29.94 -9.08 8.73
N TRP A 450 -29.79 -10.39 8.63
CA TRP A 450 -30.19 -11.19 7.48
C TRP A 450 -31.37 -12.08 7.85
N THR A 451 -32.32 -12.23 6.93
CA THR A 451 -33.51 -13.08 7.14
C THR A 451 -33.84 -13.82 5.87
N TYR A 452 -33.95 -15.14 5.97
CA TYR A 452 -34.46 -16.00 4.91
C TYR A 452 -35.91 -16.38 5.22
N THR A 453 -36.82 -16.23 4.25
CA THR A 453 -38.24 -16.58 4.41
C THR A 453 -38.71 -17.47 3.28
N LYS A 454 -39.42 -18.55 3.62
CA LYS A 454 -40.07 -19.43 2.64
C LYS A 454 -41.56 -19.12 2.51
N ASP A 455 -42.06 -19.20 1.28
CA ASP A 455 -43.46 -18.99 0.95
C ASP A 455 -44.35 -20.20 1.34
N GLY A 456 -45.63 -20.19 0.93
CA GLY A 456 -46.64 -21.17 1.35
C GLY A 456 -46.64 -22.50 0.60
N SER A 457 -45.93 -22.65 -0.53
CA SER A 457 -46.06 -23.82 -1.38
C SER A 457 -44.96 -23.94 -2.43
N VAL A 458 -44.49 -25.18 -2.67
CA VAL A 458 -43.47 -25.58 -3.67
C VAL A 458 -42.03 -25.35 -3.17
N SER A 459 -41.12 -26.22 -3.59
CA SER A 459 -39.67 -26.12 -3.35
C SER A 459 -38.95 -26.14 -4.69
N SER A 460 -38.05 -25.17 -4.91
CA SER A 460 -37.17 -25.11 -6.08
C SER A 460 -35.80 -24.60 -5.67
N GLY A 461 -34.74 -25.22 -6.18
CA GLY A 461 -33.39 -24.95 -5.71
C GLY A 461 -33.11 -25.60 -4.36
N SER A 462 -32.19 -25.02 -3.59
CA SER A 462 -31.76 -25.56 -2.30
C SER A 462 -32.56 -25.00 -1.12
N ASP A 463 -33.54 -24.14 -1.36
CA ASP A 463 -34.28 -23.35 -0.37
C ASP A 463 -33.37 -22.71 0.69
N THR A 464 -32.20 -22.21 0.25
CA THR A 464 -31.15 -21.72 1.14
C THR A 464 -30.57 -20.40 0.64
N GLY A 465 -30.39 -19.46 1.56
CA GLY A 465 -29.57 -18.27 1.43
C GLY A 465 -28.32 -18.37 2.30
N TRP A 466 -27.18 -17.95 1.77
CA TRP A 466 -25.88 -17.93 2.44
C TRP A 466 -25.35 -16.51 2.56
N ILE A 467 -24.58 -16.25 3.62
CA ILE A 467 -23.80 -15.03 3.81
C ILE A 467 -22.37 -15.38 4.22
N ASP A 468 -21.42 -14.57 3.80
CA ASP A 468 -19.98 -14.81 4.00
C ASP A 468 -19.18 -13.50 3.95
N ALA A 469 -17.94 -13.53 4.46
CA ALA A 469 -16.96 -12.43 4.47
C ALA A 469 -17.57 -11.09 4.91
N ILE A 470 -18.12 -11.05 6.13
CA ILE A 470 -18.74 -9.85 6.70
C ILE A 470 -17.66 -8.97 7.31
N GLU A 471 -17.57 -7.75 6.80
CA GLU A 471 -16.63 -6.75 7.28
C GLU A 471 -17.35 -5.46 7.69
N VAL A 472 -17.03 -4.87 8.84
CA VAL A 472 -17.49 -3.53 9.22
C VAL A 472 -16.32 -2.65 9.64
N ILE A 473 -16.01 -1.64 8.84
CA ILE A 473 -14.85 -0.76 9.06
C ILE A 473 -15.32 0.62 9.49
N GLU A 474 -14.66 1.23 10.49
CA GLU A 474 -14.84 2.65 10.83
C GLU A 474 -13.91 3.55 10.02
N TYR A 475 -14.40 4.75 9.68
CA TYR A 475 -13.62 5.79 9.00
C TYR A 475 -13.50 7.06 9.85
N GLU A 476 -12.34 7.70 9.81
CA GLU A 476 -12.13 9.09 10.23
C GLU A 476 -11.92 9.96 8.99
N PHE A 477 -12.49 11.16 8.97
CA PHE A 477 -12.29 12.10 7.87
C PHE A 477 -11.22 13.12 8.30
N LYS A 478 -10.11 13.27 7.55
CA LYS A 478 -9.03 14.22 7.91
C LYS A 478 -8.76 15.27 6.84
N ASP A 479 -8.13 16.38 7.28
CA ASP A 479 -7.70 17.46 6.40
C ASP A 479 -6.56 17.04 5.45
N PRO A 480 -6.61 17.49 4.20
CA PRO A 480 -5.68 17.13 3.13
C PRO A 480 -4.40 17.98 3.18
N VAL A 481 -3.65 17.98 4.29
CA VAL A 481 -2.38 18.73 4.36
C VAL A 481 -1.19 17.77 4.23
N PHE A 482 -0.42 17.99 3.17
CA PHE A 482 0.81 17.28 2.81
C PHE A 482 2.03 18.20 2.94
N TYR A 483 3.15 17.64 3.41
CA TYR A 483 4.36 18.38 3.73
C TYR A 483 5.49 18.05 2.77
N MET A 484 6.15 19.07 2.22
CA MET A 484 7.43 18.88 1.56
C MET A 484 8.53 18.77 2.62
N ASN A 485 9.00 17.56 2.90
CA ASN A 485 10.30 17.41 3.53
C ASN A 485 11.37 17.70 2.49
N ASN A 486 12.18 18.73 2.74
CA ASN A 486 13.33 19.08 1.92
C ASN A 486 14.19 17.83 1.68
N VAL A 487 14.25 17.36 0.43
CA VAL A 487 15.41 16.58 -0.05
C VAL A 487 16.61 17.49 0.18
N GLN A 488 17.49 17.12 1.10
CA GLN A 488 18.80 17.77 1.21
C GLN A 488 19.49 17.62 -0.14
N ILE A 489 19.73 18.77 -0.79
CA ILE A 489 20.68 18.86 -1.87
C ILE A 489 22.05 18.70 -1.20
N ASN A 490 22.62 17.50 -1.27
CA ASN A 490 24.05 17.32 -1.02
C ASN A 490 24.80 18.03 -2.13
N ILE A 491 25.13 19.31 -1.88
CA ILE A 491 26.18 19.98 -2.62
C ILE A 491 27.48 19.43 -2.03
N GLU A 492 28.16 18.58 -2.79
CA GLU A 492 29.56 18.27 -2.53
C GLU A 492 30.35 19.58 -2.55
N THR A 493 30.73 20.07 -1.38
CA THR A 493 31.87 20.98 -1.26
C THR A 493 32.93 20.31 -0.42
N THR A 494 33.98 19.91 -1.13
CA THR A 494 35.27 19.43 -0.64
C THR A 494 35.91 20.36 0.39
N GLN A 495 36.55 19.73 1.38
CA GLN A 495 37.70 20.14 2.22
C GLN A 495 37.49 20.51 3.70
N SER A 496 38.07 19.61 4.52
CA SER A 496 38.92 19.84 5.72
C SER A 496 38.34 19.87 7.15
N GLN A 497 38.65 18.77 7.86
CA GLN A 497 39.26 18.64 9.21
C GLN A 497 38.53 19.12 10.50
N SER A 498 38.11 18.10 11.27
CA SER A 498 38.42 17.76 12.68
C SER A 498 38.36 18.81 13.82
N ILE A 499 37.71 18.44 14.94
CA ILE A 499 38.38 18.04 16.22
C ILE A 499 37.32 17.78 17.32
N ASN A 500 37.56 16.72 18.10
CA ASN A 500 36.83 16.28 19.29
C ASN A 500 36.98 17.22 20.51
N ASP A 501 36.21 16.90 21.55
CA ASP A 501 36.35 17.26 22.99
C ASP A 501 35.53 18.46 23.51
N LEU A 502 34.48 18.17 24.30
CA LEU A 502 34.57 18.25 25.76
C LEU A 502 33.31 17.69 26.47
N LEU A 503 33.58 16.74 27.36
CA LEU A 503 32.69 16.04 28.27
C LEU A 503 32.13 16.94 29.39
N LYS A 504 30.87 16.71 29.82
CA LYS A 504 30.48 16.11 31.13
C LYS A 504 29.03 16.46 31.54
N PRO A 505 28.24 15.51 32.09
CA PRO A 505 27.00 15.78 32.82
C PRO A 505 27.26 15.87 34.34
N GLU A 506 26.66 16.86 35.00
CA GLU A 506 26.54 16.89 36.47
C GLU A 506 25.19 16.31 36.93
N GLU A 507 25.27 15.51 37.98
CA GLU A 507 24.18 14.80 38.66
C GLU A 507 23.23 15.75 39.41
N ILE A 508 21.93 15.45 39.41
CA ILE A 508 21.02 15.88 40.48
C ILE A 508 20.16 14.68 40.90
N THR A 509 20.32 14.26 42.16
CA THR A 509 19.61 13.18 42.85
C THR A 509 18.30 13.69 43.45
N PHE A 510 17.24 12.88 43.45
CA PHE A 510 16.10 13.05 44.35
C PHE A 510 15.75 11.71 45.00
N ASN A 511 15.88 11.65 46.32
CA ASN A 511 15.44 10.56 47.20
C ASN A 511 13.97 10.76 47.58
N MET A 512 13.16 9.70 47.53
CA MET A 512 12.08 9.47 48.50
C MET A 512 11.89 7.98 48.74
N SER A 513 11.98 7.59 50.01
CA SER A 513 11.74 6.25 50.57
C SER A 513 10.28 6.08 51.00
N ILE A 514 9.71 4.89 50.80
CA ILE A 514 8.41 4.48 51.33
C ILE A 514 8.63 3.39 52.39
N GLU A 515 8.12 3.60 53.61
CA GLU A 515 8.03 2.59 54.66
C GLU A 515 6.65 1.93 54.73
N ASN A 516 6.69 0.58 54.75
CA ASN A 516 5.94 -0.39 55.54
C ASN A 516 4.41 -0.34 55.66
N ILE A 517 3.75 -1.41 55.19
CA ILE A 517 2.76 -2.17 56.00
C ILE A 517 2.97 -3.68 55.80
N THR A 518 2.99 -4.40 56.92
CA THR A 518 3.23 -5.84 57.08
C THR A 518 2.00 -6.54 57.67
N GLN A 519 1.85 -7.83 57.33
CA GLN A 519 1.20 -8.95 58.07
C GLN A 519 -0.34 -9.13 58.02
N LEU A 520 -0.81 -10.30 57.54
CA LEU A 520 -1.07 -11.51 58.36
C LEU A 520 -1.58 -12.74 57.54
N ASN A 521 -0.77 -13.80 57.55
CA ASN A 521 -1.00 -15.24 57.84
C ASN A 521 -2.06 -16.16 57.13
N ASN A 522 -1.52 -17.24 56.53
CA ASN A 522 -2.10 -18.51 55.98
C ASN A 522 -2.47 -19.56 57.09
N PRO A 523 -2.79 -20.86 56.80
CA PRO A 523 -3.83 -21.53 55.98
C PRO A 523 -4.49 -22.76 56.72
N THR A 524 -5.52 -23.46 56.20
CA THR A 524 -5.54 -24.94 55.88
C THR A 524 -6.94 -25.46 55.39
N GLU A 525 -6.93 -25.99 54.15
CA GLU A 525 -7.66 -27.12 53.52
C GLU A 525 -9.15 -27.53 53.68
N LYS A 526 -9.70 -27.81 52.47
CA LYS A 526 -10.66 -28.87 52.02
C LYS A 526 -12.15 -28.54 51.91
N ILE A 527 -12.56 -28.07 50.72
CA ILE A 527 -13.61 -28.72 49.92
C ILE A 527 -13.21 -28.66 48.43
N SER A 528 -12.94 -29.82 47.84
CA SER A 528 -12.81 -30.03 46.40
C SER A 528 -14.15 -30.47 45.80
N LYS A 529 -14.67 -29.70 44.82
CA LYS A 529 -15.45 -30.13 43.61
C LYS A 529 -16.12 -28.92 42.91
N LEU A 530 -15.40 -28.37 41.89
CA LEU A 530 -15.76 -27.37 40.83
C LEU A 530 -16.27 -25.97 41.26
N PRO A 531 -16.15 -24.87 40.45
CA PRO A 531 -15.23 -24.46 39.36
C PRO A 531 -14.63 -23.02 39.60
N ALA A 532 -13.57 -22.62 38.87
CA ALA A 532 -13.27 -21.20 38.64
C ALA A 532 -12.35 -21.02 37.41
N LEU A 533 -12.93 -20.54 36.31
CA LEU A 533 -12.17 -19.81 35.30
C LEU A 533 -11.48 -18.63 35.99
N ASN A 534 -10.15 -18.59 35.94
CA ASN A 534 -9.42 -17.38 36.28
C ASN A 534 -9.73 -16.32 35.22
N LYS A 535 -10.50 -15.32 35.61
CA LYS A 535 -10.57 -14.03 34.92
C LYS A 535 -9.18 -13.41 34.93
N THR A 536 -8.50 -13.40 33.80
CA THR A 536 -7.28 -12.62 33.59
C THR A 536 -7.61 -11.14 33.79
N LYS A 537 -6.80 -10.43 34.59
CA LYS A 537 -7.02 -8.99 34.83
C LYS A 537 -6.70 -8.21 33.54
N PRO A 538 -7.34 -7.06 33.27
CA PRO A 538 -7.09 -6.25 32.07
C PRO A 538 -5.61 -5.86 31.81
N GLY A 539 -4.77 -5.88 32.85
CA GLY A 539 -3.33 -5.63 32.74
C GLY A 539 -2.49 -6.82 32.27
N GLU A 540 -2.93 -8.08 32.42
CA GLU A 540 -2.16 -9.27 31.96
C GLU A 540 -2.25 -9.45 30.43
N LEU A 541 -3.36 -9.05 29.81
CA LEU A 541 -3.57 -9.12 28.35
C LEU A 541 -2.68 -8.17 27.55
N LEU A 542 -2.21 -7.07 28.14
CA LEU A 542 -1.33 -6.09 27.45
C LEU A 542 0.11 -6.60 27.33
N TYR A 543 0.57 -7.43 28.29
CA TYR A 543 1.93 -7.95 28.33
C TYR A 543 2.11 -9.16 27.41
N GLU A 544 1.06 -9.97 27.19
CA GLU A 544 1.11 -11.10 26.26
C GLU A 544 1.17 -10.69 24.78
N LYS A 545 0.80 -9.46 24.42
CA LYS A 545 0.82 -8.97 23.02
C LYS A 545 2.23 -8.67 22.50
N LYS A 546 3.22 -8.45 23.38
CA LYS A 546 4.62 -8.17 22.99
C LYS A 546 5.43 -9.43 22.74
N LEU A 547 4.97 -10.59 23.22
CA LEU A 547 5.66 -11.86 22.99
C LEU A 547 5.29 -12.41 21.60
N ARG A 548 6.30 -12.69 20.78
CA ARG A 548 6.15 -13.25 19.43
C ARG A 548 6.72 -14.66 19.34
N GLY A 549 6.29 -15.40 18.32
CA GLY A 549 6.72 -16.79 18.06
C GLY A 549 6.41 -17.75 19.22
N GLU A 550 7.19 -18.83 19.31
CA GLU A 550 7.03 -19.87 20.34
C GLU A 550 7.30 -19.40 21.77
N LEU A 551 7.94 -18.24 21.94
CA LEU A 551 8.31 -17.70 23.26
C LEU A 551 7.07 -17.53 24.15
N LYS A 552 5.93 -17.14 23.57
CA LYS A 552 4.66 -16.97 24.28
C LYS A 552 4.19 -18.28 24.94
N GLU A 553 4.25 -19.39 24.21
CA GLU A 553 3.82 -20.69 24.71
C GLU A 553 4.83 -21.29 25.72
N LYS A 554 6.12 -21.11 25.49
CA LYS A 554 7.18 -21.55 26.42
C LYS A 554 7.06 -20.87 27.80
N LEU A 555 6.70 -19.58 27.83
CA LEU A 555 6.54 -18.83 29.08
C LEU A 555 5.24 -19.18 29.84
N LYS A 556 4.19 -19.64 29.14
CA LYS A 556 2.94 -20.12 29.76
C LYS A 556 3.09 -21.47 30.47
N VAL A 557 3.86 -22.39 29.87
CA VAL A 557 3.92 -23.79 30.32
C VAL A 557 4.89 -24.00 31.48
N ASN A 558 5.96 -23.20 31.59
CA ASN A 558 7.02 -23.48 32.57
C ASN A 558 7.63 -22.20 33.17
N LYS A 559 7.15 -21.82 34.36
CA LYS A 559 7.66 -20.68 35.16
C LYS A 559 9.09 -20.86 35.71
N THR A 560 9.72 -21.99 35.43
CA THR A 560 11.09 -22.36 35.82
C THR A 560 12.01 -22.56 34.61
N LEU A 561 11.68 -21.98 33.44
CA LEU A 561 12.64 -21.94 32.33
C LEU A 561 13.94 -21.27 32.79
N GLY A 562 15.08 -21.90 32.48
CA GLY A 562 16.40 -21.27 32.61
C GLY A 562 16.54 -20.05 31.68
N SER A 563 17.74 -19.48 31.59
CA SER A 563 17.96 -18.33 30.70
C SER A 563 17.75 -18.68 29.23
N ILE A 564 17.07 -17.81 28.49
CA ILE A 564 16.71 -17.96 27.06
C ILE A 564 17.38 -16.83 26.29
N ARG A 565 17.86 -17.08 25.06
CA ARG A 565 18.28 -15.99 24.16
C ARG A 565 17.05 -15.35 23.53
N ILE A 566 17.00 -14.03 23.57
CA ILE A 566 15.88 -13.24 23.04
C ILE A 566 16.41 -12.14 22.14
N ILE A 567 15.56 -11.70 21.21
CA ILE A 567 15.71 -10.47 20.44
C ILE A 567 14.63 -9.50 20.89
N VAL A 568 15.06 -8.30 21.30
CA VAL A 568 14.18 -7.23 21.74
C VAL A 568 14.09 -6.20 20.63
N LYS A 569 12.88 -6.02 20.10
CA LYS A 569 12.55 -4.95 19.16
C LYS A 569 11.97 -3.76 19.90
N PHE A 570 12.57 -2.59 19.68
CA PHE A 570 12.12 -1.35 20.24
C PHE A 570 11.21 -0.61 19.25
N LYS A 571 10.23 0.11 19.79
CA LYS A 571 9.37 1.00 19.00
C LYS A 571 10.22 2.10 18.33
N GLU A 572 9.70 2.64 17.24
CA GLU A 572 10.38 3.71 16.50
C GLU A 572 10.71 4.95 17.35
N ASN A 573 9.90 5.25 18.37
CA ASN A 573 10.12 6.37 19.28
C ASN A 573 11.11 6.07 20.44
N ALA A 574 11.58 4.83 20.62
CA ALA A 574 12.53 4.48 21.67
C ALA A 574 13.89 5.17 21.48
N THR A 575 14.42 5.81 22.52
CA THR A 575 15.70 6.53 22.45
C THR A 575 16.90 5.57 22.49
N LEU A 576 18.06 6.02 22.00
CA LEU A 576 19.33 5.28 22.16
C LEU A 576 19.66 5.00 23.64
N THR A 577 19.22 5.86 24.55
CA THR A 577 19.37 5.65 26.00
C THR A 577 18.48 4.50 26.47
N ASP A 578 17.24 4.41 25.98
CA ASP A 578 16.33 3.32 26.34
C ASP A 578 16.80 1.96 25.81
N ILE A 579 17.38 1.97 24.62
CA ILE A 579 18.00 0.77 24.02
C ILE A 579 19.23 0.34 24.82
N LYS A 580 20.12 1.28 25.17
CA LYS A 580 21.32 1.02 25.97
C LYS A 580 20.99 0.44 27.36
N LYS A 581 19.82 0.76 27.95
CA LYS A 581 19.38 0.19 29.23
C LYS A 581 19.19 -1.33 29.18
N VAL A 582 18.84 -1.90 28.03
CA VAL A 582 18.55 -3.35 27.90
C VAL A 582 19.81 -4.23 27.86
N LYS A 583 21.03 -3.66 27.79
CA LYS A 583 22.33 -4.35 27.89
C LYS A 583 22.40 -5.69 27.11
N GLY A 584 22.74 -5.64 25.82
CA GLY A 584 22.90 -6.82 24.97
C GLY A 584 23.71 -6.52 23.71
N LYS A 585 23.87 -7.49 22.81
CA LYS A 585 24.49 -7.30 21.49
C LYS A 585 23.54 -6.45 20.65
N LYS A 586 24.02 -5.31 20.16
CA LYS A 586 23.24 -4.43 19.29
C LYS A 586 23.24 -5.04 17.89
N LEU A 587 22.06 -5.31 17.34
CA LEU A 587 21.91 -5.87 15.99
C LEU A 587 21.58 -4.78 14.95
N SER A 588 20.83 -3.76 15.37
CA SER A 588 20.50 -2.56 14.59
C SER A 588 20.26 -1.37 15.52
N THR A 589 19.82 -0.22 14.99
CA THR A 589 19.40 0.93 15.82
C THR A 589 18.21 0.61 16.72
N LYS A 590 17.44 -0.44 16.46
CA LYS A 590 16.19 -0.80 17.17
C LYS A 590 16.13 -2.25 17.65
N LEU A 591 17.17 -3.05 17.39
CA LEU A 591 17.23 -4.46 17.77
C LEU A 591 18.40 -4.74 18.70
N VAL A 592 18.14 -5.47 19.79
CA VAL A 592 19.14 -5.93 20.75
C VAL A 592 18.92 -7.42 21.04
N SER A 593 19.95 -8.25 20.88
CA SER A 593 19.91 -9.63 21.37
C SER A 593 20.55 -9.77 22.75
N LYS A 594 20.00 -10.68 23.56
CA LYS A 594 20.45 -10.92 24.93
C LYS A 594 20.02 -12.28 25.46
N VAL A 595 20.82 -12.88 26.35
CA VAL A 595 20.41 -13.97 27.24
C VAL A 595 19.67 -13.42 28.46
N SER A 596 18.40 -13.79 28.63
CA SER A 596 17.51 -13.27 29.68
C SER A 596 16.81 -14.40 30.44
N THR A 597 16.65 -14.24 31.74
CA THR A 597 15.81 -15.10 32.59
C THR A 597 14.32 -14.77 32.42
N HIS A 598 13.44 -15.68 32.88
CA HIS A 598 11.99 -15.43 32.88
C HIS A 598 11.62 -14.10 33.58
N GLN A 599 12.23 -13.81 34.73
CA GLN A 599 11.98 -12.57 35.49
C GLN A 599 12.45 -11.32 34.74
N GLU A 600 13.58 -11.40 34.03
CA GLU A 600 14.07 -10.28 33.21
C GLU A 600 13.17 -10.04 32.00
N ILE A 601 12.66 -11.11 31.36
CA ILE A 601 11.68 -10.99 30.28
C ILE A 601 10.40 -10.31 30.80
N GLU A 602 9.87 -10.71 31.95
CA GLU A 602 8.71 -10.04 32.58
C GLU A 602 8.97 -8.56 32.89
N GLN A 603 10.21 -8.18 33.23
CA GLN A 603 10.58 -6.78 33.41
C GLN A 603 10.64 -6.03 32.08
N LEU A 604 11.18 -6.64 31.03
CA LEU A 604 11.23 -6.06 29.69
C LEU A 604 9.83 -5.85 29.12
N LEU A 605 8.89 -6.77 29.35
CA LEU A 605 7.49 -6.61 28.91
C LEU A 605 6.82 -5.36 29.50
N LYS A 606 7.25 -4.92 30.70
CA LYS A 606 6.79 -3.68 31.35
C LYS A 606 7.35 -2.41 30.71
N ASN A 607 8.40 -2.50 29.90
CA ASN A 607 8.98 -1.35 29.22
C ASN A 607 8.10 -0.94 28.02
N GLU A 608 7.50 0.24 28.09
CA GLU A 608 6.60 0.77 27.06
C GLU A 608 7.29 1.04 25.71
N ASN A 609 8.62 1.20 25.71
CA ASN A 609 9.43 1.42 24.52
C ASN A 609 9.78 0.12 23.77
N ILE A 610 9.50 -1.04 24.36
CA ILE A 610 9.66 -2.34 23.69
C ILE A 610 8.37 -2.63 22.90
N GLU A 611 8.54 -2.88 21.60
CA GLU A 611 7.49 -3.26 20.66
C GLU A 611 7.22 -4.76 20.77
N SER A 612 8.26 -5.56 20.66
CA SER A 612 8.16 -7.02 20.74
C SER A 612 9.42 -7.67 21.30
N ILE A 613 9.24 -8.89 21.80
CA ILE A 613 10.30 -9.78 22.25
C ILE A 613 10.07 -11.14 21.60
N GLU A 614 11.09 -11.62 20.89
CA GLU A 614 11.10 -12.91 20.21
C GLU A 614 12.23 -13.78 20.77
N GLU A 615 12.10 -15.10 20.70
CA GLU A 615 13.21 -16.00 20.98
C GLU A 615 14.25 -15.87 19.86
N ASP A 616 15.53 -15.80 20.23
CA ASP A 616 16.64 -15.86 19.27
C ASP A 616 16.84 -17.33 18.89
N VAL A 617 15.99 -17.81 17.99
CA VAL A 617 15.94 -19.21 17.56
C VAL A 617 17.18 -19.59 16.74
N ARG A 618 17.46 -20.89 16.68
CA ARG A 618 18.55 -21.40 15.85
C ARG A 618 18.19 -21.32 14.38
N VAL A 619 19.17 -20.93 13.58
CA VAL A 619 19.17 -21.02 12.13
C VAL A 619 20.12 -22.13 11.72
N THR A 620 19.81 -22.85 10.64
CA THR A 620 20.69 -23.92 10.13
C THR A 620 20.85 -23.84 8.62
N THR A 621 21.90 -24.47 8.10
CA THR A 621 22.01 -24.76 6.68
C THR A 621 20.84 -25.62 6.20
N LEU A 622 20.32 -25.37 4.99
CA LEU A 622 19.22 -26.13 4.39
C LEU A 622 19.79 -27.18 3.42
N MET A 623 20.50 -28.16 3.97
CA MET A 623 21.08 -29.30 3.24
C MET A 623 20.37 -30.63 3.58
N GLU A 624 20.24 -31.52 2.60
CA GLU A 624 19.82 -32.91 2.74
C GLU A 624 20.97 -33.86 2.33
N ASP A 625 21.19 -34.92 3.11
CA ASP A 625 22.20 -35.94 2.81
C ASP A 625 21.73 -36.82 1.64
N SER A 626 22.45 -36.80 0.51
CA SER A 626 22.13 -37.62 -0.66
C SER A 626 23.01 -38.88 -0.78
N TYR A 627 22.38 -40.05 -0.88
CA TYR A 627 23.01 -41.38 -1.02
C TYR A 627 23.12 -41.91 -2.48
N SER A 628 22.89 -41.08 -3.51
CA SER A 628 23.00 -41.55 -4.91
C SER A 628 23.45 -40.45 -5.88
N THR A 629 24.51 -40.74 -6.64
CA THR A 629 25.15 -39.84 -7.60
C THR A 629 24.45 -39.83 -8.96
N ILE A 630 23.72 -38.76 -9.25
CA ILE A 630 23.42 -38.32 -10.62
C ILE A 630 24.02 -36.93 -10.77
N ASN A 631 25.09 -36.81 -11.56
CA ASN A 631 25.82 -35.55 -11.72
C ASN A 631 25.01 -34.56 -12.56
N TYR A 632 24.77 -33.35 -12.04
CA TYR A 632 24.42 -32.21 -12.87
C TYR A 632 25.73 -31.58 -13.38
N THR A 633 25.93 -31.56 -14.69
CA THR A 633 27.07 -30.89 -15.33
C THR A 633 26.58 -29.60 -15.97
N PHE A 634 27.17 -28.48 -15.58
CA PHE A 634 26.84 -27.16 -16.11
C PHE A 634 27.24 -27.06 -17.59
N SER A 635 26.35 -26.54 -18.43
CA SER A 635 26.71 -25.98 -19.73
C SER A 635 26.31 -24.51 -19.72
N PHE A 636 27.29 -23.61 -19.66
CA PHE A 636 27.04 -22.18 -19.65
C PHE A 636 26.62 -21.67 -21.03
N VAL A 637 25.64 -20.76 -21.03
CA VAL A 637 25.10 -20.07 -22.22
C VAL A 637 25.01 -18.59 -21.89
N ASP A 638 26.13 -17.87 -21.98
CA ASP A 638 26.29 -16.57 -22.67
C ASP A 638 27.70 -16.04 -22.40
N ALA A 639 28.45 -15.66 -23.45
CA ALA A 639 29.83 -15.19 -23.31
C ALA A 639 29.93 -13.69 -22.97
N GLU A 640 28.79 -12.99 -22.86
CA GLU A 640 28.72 -11.53 -22.75
C GLU A 640 28.64 -11.02 -21.30
N PHE A 641 28.01 -11.77 -20.40
CA PHE A 641 27.80 -11.38 -18.99
C PHE A 641 28.35 -12.46 -18.04
N ASN A 642 29.10 -12.04 -17.03
CA ASN A 642 29.72 -12.91 -16.03
C ASN A 642 29.54 -12.40 -14.58
N GLY A 643 28.81 -11.30 -14.38
CA GLY A 643 28.57 -10.64 -13.09
C GLY A 643 29.63 -9.61 -12.67
N SER A 644 30.61 -9.30 -13.53
CA SER A 644 31.63 -8.28 -13.21
C SER A 644 31.03 -6.91 -12.88
N GLY A 645 31.54 -6.30 -11.81
CA GLY A 645 31.07 -5.02 -11.29
C GLY A 645 29.96 -5.13 -10.23
N ILE A 646 29.40 -6.32 -10.00
CA ILE A 646 28.33 -6.54 -9.03
C ILE A 646 28.90 -7.14 -7.74
N MET A 647 28.47 -6.60 -6.59
CA MET A 647 28.81 -7.12 -5.27
C MET A 647 27.71 -8.03 -4.76
N VAL A 648 28.07 -9.28 -4.41
CA VAL A 648 27.12 -10.29 -3.93
C VAL A 648 27.55 -10.76 -2.55
N ALA A 649 26.73 -10.49 -1.54
CA ALA A 649 26.95 -11.00 -0.20
C ALA A 649 26.41 -12.41 -0.06
N VAL A 650 27.23 -13.30 0.50
CA VAL A 650 26.86 -14.68 0.80
C VAL A 650 26.87 -14.83 2.33
N ILE A 651 25.68 -14.87 2.91
CA ILE A 651 25.47 -14.99 4.35
C ILE A 651 25.33 -16.48 4.69
N ASP A 652 26.40 -17.11 5.18
CA ASP A 652 26.50 -18.57 5.30
C ASP A 652 27.57 -19.00 6.35
N THR A 653 28.19 -20.18 6.20
CA THR A 653 29.24 -20.72 7.08
C THR A 653 30.64 -20.14 6.83
N GLY A 654 30.77 -19.19 5.91
CA GLY A 654 32.03 -18.58 5.46
C GLY A 654 32.43 -19.01 4.05
N ILE A 655 33.68 -18.71 3.67
CA ILE A 655 34.26 -19.08 2.37
C ILE A 655 35.66 -19.69 2.50
N LEU A 656 36.05 -20.52 1.54
CA LEU A 656 37.40 -21.03 1.41
C LEU A 656 38.33 -19.94 0.84
N HIS A 657 39.30 -19.50 1.63
CA HIS A 657 40.33 -18.55 1.24
C HIS A 657 41.50 -19.17 0.48
N ASN A 658 42.39 -18.31 -0.05
CA ASN A 658 43.67 -18.69 -0.67
C ASN A 658 43.54 -19.70 -1.82
N THR A 659 42.49 -19.57 -2.61
CA THR A 659 42.18 -20.45 -3.73
C THR A 659 41.99 -19.64 -5.01
N THR A 660 42.26 -20.26 -6.17
CA THR A 660 41.95 -19.67 -7.48
C THR A 660 40.46 -19.74 -7.83
N ILE A 661 39.66 -20.45 -7.02
CA ILE A 661 38.21 -20.64 -7.22
C ILE A 661 37.47 -19.31 -7.03
N PHE A 662 37.86 -18.50 -6.04
CA PHE A 662 37.23 -17.21 -5.73
C PHE A 662 38.25 -16.08 -5.83
N PRO A 663 38.47 -15.52 -7.03
CA PRO A 663 39.51 -14.51 -7.23
C PRO A 663 39.16 -13.14 -6.64
N ASN A 664 37.87 -12.86 -6.37
CA ASN A 664 37.37 -11.54 -5.98
C ASN A 664 36.58 -11.60 -4.66
N LEU A 665 37.27 -11.43 -3.53
CA LEU A 665 36.66 -11.31 -2.20
C LEU A 665 36.88 -9.90 -1.65
N MET A 666 35.85 -9.29 -1.07
CA MET A 666 35.94 -7.97 -0.45
C MET A 666 34.97 -7.83 0.71
N TYR A 667 35.31 -6.99 1.69
CA TYR A 667 34.45 -6.66 2.84
C TYR A 667 33.94 -7.89 3.60
N GLU A 668 34.76 -8.92 3.76
CA GLU A 668 34.38 -10.10 4.53
C GLU A 668 34.21 -9.80 6.03
N TYR A 669 33.33 -10.56 6.70
CA TYR A 669 33.15 -10.47 8.15
C TYR A 669 32.63 -11.78 8.76
N ASP A 670 33.13 -12.10 9.96
CA ASP A 670 32.73 -13.26 10.76
C ASP A 670 31.98 -12.80 12.01
N PHE A 671 30.66 -13.05 12.06
CA PHE A 671 29.82 -12.76 13.22
C PHE A 671 29.81 -13.87 14.28
N VAL A 672 30.38 -15.03 13.98
CA VAL A 672 30.56 -16.16 14.91
C VAL A 672 31.78 -15.91 15.80
N GLU A 673 32.88 -15.47 15.21
CA GLU A 673 34.15 -15.19 15.91
C GLU A 673 34.44 -13.70 16.14
N ASP A 674 33.62 -12.81 15.56
CA ASP A 674 33.72 -11.34 15.69
C ASP A 674 35.03 -10.77 15.11
N ASP A 675 35.38 -11.20 13.90
CA ASP A 675 36.57 -10.72 13.18
C ASP A 675 36.30 -10.47 11.67
N ASN A 676 37.31 -10.01 10.95
CA ASN A 676 37.22 -9.71 9.51
C ASN A 676 37.75 -10.87 8.65
N TYR A 677 37.60 -12.12 9.09
CA TYR A 677 38.10 -13.30 8.38
C TYR A 677 37.05 -14.41 8.35
N ALA A 678 36.20 -14.41 7.33
CA ALA A 678 35.03 -15.27 7.22
C ALA A 678 35.38 -16.68 6.71
N GLN A 679 36.33 -17.36 7.37
CA GLN A 679 36.81 -18.66 6.97
C GLN A 679 35.74 -19.74 7.10
N ASP A 680 35.50 -20.49 6.03
CA ASP A 680 34.60 -21.65 6.10
C ASP A 680 35.25 -22.81 6.85
N GLU A 681 34.57 -23.28 7.88
CA GLU A 681 34.94 -24.47 8.67
C GLU A 681 33.96 -25.62 8.49
N ASN A 682 32.82 -25.40 7.80
CA ASN A 682 31.79 -26.41 7.57
C ASN A 682 31.85 -26.97 6.14
N GLY A 683 32.02 -26.09 5.16
CA GLY A 683 32.04 -26.41 3.74
C GLY A 683 30.77 -26.05 2.97
N HIS A 684 29.68 -25.68 3.65
CA HIS A 684 28.41 -25.31 3.01
C HIS A 684 28.50 -23.96 2.29
N GLY A 685 29.01 -22.92 2.96
CA GLY A 685 29.17 -21.58 2.39
C GLY A 685 30.11 -21.55 1.18
N THR A 686 31.19 -22.34 1.22
CA THR A 686 32.07 -22.57 0.06
C THR A 686 31.31 -23.24 -1.10
N HIS A 687 30.44 -24.21 -0.82
CA HIS A 687 29.64 -24.90 -1.85
C HIS A 687 28.63 -23.98 -2.51
N VAL A 688 27.87 -23.23 -1.72
CA VAL A 688 26.93 -22.21 -2.19
C VAL A 688 27.66 -21.13 -3.02
N SER A 689 28.77 -20.61 -2.51
CA SER A 689 29.59 -19.61 -3.22
C SER A 689 30.13 -20.16 -4.53
N SER A 690 30.45 -21.46 -4.61
CA SER A 690 30.96 -22.08 -5.83
C SER A 690 29.90 -22.20 -6.92
N ILE A 691 28.64 -22.51 -6.57
CA ILE A 691 27.51 -22.50 -7.52
C ILE A 691 27.34 -21.09 -8.09
N LEU A 692 27.51 -20.07 -7.24
CA LEU A 692 27.34 -18.68 -7.62
C LEU A 692 28.50 -18.16 -8.47
N ALA A 693 29.75 -18.32 -8.03
CA ALA A 693 30.88 -17.54 -8.55
C ALA A 693 32.19 -18.32 -8.67
N SER A 694 32.17 -19.66 -8.71
CA SER A 694 33.39 -20.42 -9.01
C SER A 694 33.99 -19.96 -10.35
N ASN A 695 35.26 -19.57 -10.32
CA ASN A 695 36.07 -19.24 -11.51
C ASN A 695 36.91 -20.44 -12.00
N SER A 696 36.52 -21.66 -11.62
CA SER A 696 37.17 -22.91 -12.01
C SER A 696 36.10 -23.96 -12.31
N GLU A 697 36.38 -24.94 -13.18
CA GLU A 697 35.39 -25.96 -13.54
C GLU A 697 34.99 -26.85 -12.35
N PRO A 698 33.69 -27.00 -12.01
CA PRO A 698 32.54 -26.43 -12.70
C PRO A 698 32.34 -24.93 -12.42
N MET A 699 32.22 -24.14 -13.49
CA MET A 699 32.06 -22.69 -13.44
C MET A 699 30.73 -22.28 -12.76
N GLY A 700 30.78 -21.29 -11.87
CA GLY A 700 29.60 -20.73 -11.21
C GLY A 700 28.79 -19.81 -12.12
N ILE A 701 27.53 -19.49 -11.75
CA ILE A 701 26.59 -18.68 -12.57
C ILE A 701 27.07 -17.24 -12.86
N SER A 702 27.93 -16.68 -12.03
CA SER A 702 28.49 -15.34 -12.20
C SER A 702 29.92 -15.27 -11.65
N PRO A 703 30.90 -15.86 -12.35
CA PRO A 703 32.30 -15.95 -11.88
C PRO A 703 33.01 -14.60 -11.70
N GLY A 704 32.48 -13.55 -12.32
CA GLY A 704 33.05 -12.20 -12.32
C GLY A 704 32.61 -11.32 -11.16
N VAL A 705 31.65 -11.74 -10.33
CA VAL A 705 31.18 -10.94 -9.19
C VAL A 705 32.29 -10.71 -8.17
N THR A 706 32.13 -9.68 -7.36
CA THR A 706 32.87 -9.54 -6.10
C THR A 706 32.02 -10.16 -5.00
N LEU A 707 32.52 -11.21 -4.35
CA LEU A 707 31.84 -11.82 -3.22
C LEU A 707 32.12 -11.02 -1.94
N ILE A 708 31.08 -10.87 -1.12
CA ILE A 708 31.16 -10.39 0.27
C ILE A 708 30.83 -11.59 1.18
N PRO A 709 31.83 -12.35 1.65
CA PRO A 709 31.62 -13.47 2.55
C PRO A 709 31.20 -12.98 3.94
N VAL A 710 30.03 -13.42 4.41
CA VAL A 710 29.52 -13.06 5.73
C VAL A 710 29.23 -14.34 6.51
N ARG A 711 30.14 -14.69 7.44
CA ARG A 711 30.00 -15.91 8.25
C ARG A 711 29.07 -15.64 9.43
N VAL A 712 27.94 -16.34 9.45
CA VAL A 712 26.93 -16.27 10.53
C VAL A 712 26.57 -17.65 11.09
N LEU A 713 27.09 -18.71 10.47
CA LEU A 713 26.91 -20.10 10.87
C LEU A 713 28.26 -20.70 11.28
N ASP A 714 28.26 -21.45 12.38
CA ASP A 714 29.44 -22.09 12.95
C ASP A 714 29.87 -23.35 12.16
N SER A 715 30.92 -24.02 12.62
CA SER A 715 31.45 -25.24 11.99
C SER A 715 30.45 -26.41 11.94
N SER A 716 29.39 -26.39 12.75
CA SER A 716 28.29 -27.37 12.69
C SER A 716 27.19 -27.00 11.68
N GLY A 717 27.30 -25.84 11.03
CA GLY A 717 26.28 -25.33 10.10
C GLY A 717 25.09 -24.69 10.81
N GLY A 718 25.24 -24.34 12.08
CA GLY A 718 24.20 -23.70 12.89
C GLY A 718 24.59 -22.29 13.31
N GLY A 719 23.61 -21.43 13.51
CA GLY A 719 23.79 -20.07 14.01
C GLY A 719 22.56 -19.59 14.77
N TYR A 720 22.54 -18.30 15.09
CA TYR A 720 21.39 -17.64 15.70
C TYR A 720 20.81 -16.58 14.75
N VAL A 721 19.49 -16.38 14.81
CA VAL A 721 18.81 -15.31 14.04
C VAL A 721 19.49 -13.96 14.26
N SER A 722 19.97 -13.68 15.48
CA SER A 722 20.68 -12.43 15.77
C SER A 722 21.92 -12.21 14.91
N ASP A 723 22.69 -13.27 14.63
CA ASP A 723 23.91 -13.18 13.83
C ASP A 723 23.58 -13.02 12.34
N VAL A 724 22.51 -13.67 11.87
CA VAL A 724 21.96 -13.47 10.52
C VAL A 724 21.51 -12.03 10.31
N ILE A 725 20.78 -11.43 11.26
CA ILE A 725 20.33 -10.03 11.20
C ILE A 725 21.53 -9.08 11.12
N SER A 726 22.56 -9.33 11.95
CA SER A 726 23.81 -8.58 11.87
C SER A 726 24.49 -8.72 10.51
N GLY A 727 24.51 -9.92 9.93
CA GLY A 727 25.03 -10.17 8.59
C GLY A 727 24.25 -9.44 7.48
N ILE A 728 22.92 -9.42 7.56
CA ILE A 728 22.06 -8.73 6.58
C ILE A 728 22.34 -7.22 6.59
N ASN A 729 22.35 -6.61 7.78
CA ASN A 729 22.61 -5.18 7.94
C ASN A 729 24.02 -4.83 7.45
N TYR A 730 25.02 -5.64 7.81
CA TYR A 730 26.39 -5.44 7.38
C TYR A 730 26.53 -5.50 5.84
N ALA A 731 25.96 -6.53 5.20
CA ALA A 731 25.99 -6.67 3.75
C ALA A 731 25.38 -5.45 3.03
N ALA A 732 24.25 -4.96 3.55
CA ALA A 732 23.59 -3.77 3.00
C ALA A 732 24.41 -2.49 3.22
N GLU A 733 25.05 -2.33 4.38
CA GLU A 733 25.97 -1.23 4.67
C GLU A 733 27.22 -1.24 3.78
N GLN A 734 27.66 -2.43 3.32
CA GLN A 734 28.72 -2.58 2.32
C GLN A 734 28.23 -2.37 0.87
N ASN A 735 26.99 -1.93 0.67
CA ASN A 735 26.35 -1.73 -0.64
C ASN A 735 26.28 -3.00 -1.49
N ALA A 736 26.10 -4.18 -0.89
CA ALA A 736 25.81 -5.39 -1.64
C ALA A 736 24.60 -5.16 -2.58
N SER A 737 24.73 -5.51 -3.85
CA SER A 737 23.63 -5.42 -4.82
C SER A 737 22.70 -6.64 -4.71
N VAL A 738 23.28 -7.78 -4.28
CA VAL A 738 22.59 -9.04 -4.06
C VAL A 738 23.00 -9.62 -2.70
N ILE A 739 22.04 -10.10 -1.90
CA ILE A 739 22.26 -10.90 -0.70
C ILE A 739 21.69 -12.30 -0.93
N SER A 740 22.55 -13.31 -0.80
CA SER A 740 22.20 -14.73 -0.94
C SER A 740 22.19 -15.41 0.42
N MET A 741 21.04 -15.96 0.82
CA MET A 741 20.84 -16.65 2.10
C MET A 741 20.37 -18.09 1.89
N SER A 742 21.32 -19.03 2.03
CA SER A 742 21.10 -20.47 1.88
C SER A 742 20.92 -21.14 3.25
N LEU A 743 20.04 -20.57 4.07
CA LEU A 743 19.81 -20.91 5.47
C LEU A 743 18.34 -20.70 5.84
N GLY A 744 17.90 -21.27 6.95
CA GLY A 744 16.52 -21.12 7.41
C GLY A 744 16.33 -21.38 8.89
N ALA A 745 15.31 -20.73 9.46
CA ALA A 745 14.80 -20.94 10.81
C ALA A 745 13.31 -21.27 10.73
N THR A 746 12.80 -22.06 11.70
CA THR A 746 11.43 -22.57 11.68
C THR A 746 10.37 -21.47 11.55
N GLU A 747 10.50 -20.40 12.36
CA GLU A 747 9.67 -19.19 12.28
C GLU A 747 10.41 -18.03 12.95
N SER A 748 10.59 -16.91 12.25
CA SER A 748 11.11 -15.67 12.84
C SER A 748 10.55 -14.42 12.16
N PRO A 749 9.49 -13.81 12.72
CA PRO A 749 8.94 -12.55 12.23
C PRO A 749 9.96 -11.41 12.20
N ILE A 750 10.83 -11.27 13.21
CA ILE A 750 11.86 -10.22 13.22
C ILE A 750 12.86 -10.42 12.07
N LEU A 751 13.25 -11.65 11.73
CA LEU A 751 14.12 -11.92 10.58
C LEU A 751 13.43 -11.56 9.26
N THR A 752 12.15 -11.94 9.14
CA THR A 752 11.30 -11.65 7.98
C THR A 752 11.15 -10.14 7.75
N GLU A 753 10.84 -9.40 8.82
CA GLU A 753 10.75 -7.93 8.81
C GLU A 753 12.10 -7.29 8.43
N THR A 754 13.21 -7.78 9.00
CA THR A 754 14.56 -7.29 8.68
C THR A 754 14.86 -7.41 7.19
N VAL A 755 14.50 -8.53 6.57
CA VAL A 755 14.70 -8.74 5.13
C VAL A 755 13.82 -7.80 4.30
N ASN A 756 12.55 -7.64 4.65
CA ASN A 756 11.68 -6.69 3.96
C ASN A 756 12.20 -5.25 4.08
N ASP A 757 12.65 -4.86 5.26
CA ASP A 757 13.20 -3.53 5.55
C ASP A 757 14.48 -3.26 4.78
N VAL A 758 15.41 -4.24 4.70
CA VAL A 758 16.67 -4.05 4.00
C VAL A 758 16.46 -3.88 2.49
N ILE A 759 15.54 -4.66 1.90
CA ILE A 759 15.21 -4.56 0.47
C ILE A 759 14.63 -3.17 0.17
N LYS A 760 13.70 -2.69 1.00
CA LYS A 760 13.07 -1.37 0.85
C LYS A 760 14.04 -0.22 1.04
N ASN A 761 14.88 -0.29 2.08
CA ASN A 761 15.71 0.84 2.51
C ASN A 761 17.02 0.94 1.73
N TYR A 762 17.62 -0.20 1.37
CA TYR A 762 18.93 -0.26 0.72
C TYR A 762 18.85 -0.64 -0.77
N LYS A 763 17.67 -0.99 -1.29
CA LYS A 763 17.46 -1.43 -2.68
C LYS A 763 18.31 -2.64 -3.07
N VAL A 764 18.66 -3.48 -2.11
CA VAL A 764 19.40 -4.73 -2.33
C VAL A 764 18.44 -5.85 -2.73
N THR A 765 18.83 -6.68 -3.70
CA THR A 765 18.04 -7.87 -4.07
C THR A 765 18.37 -9.01 -3.12
N VAL A 766 17.38 -9.54 -2.41
CA VAL A 766 17.59 -10.64 -1.46
C VAL A 766 17.00 -11.94 -2.02
N ILE A 767 17.81 -12.98 -2.06
CA ILE A 767 17.41 -14.33 -2.47
C ILE A 767 17.56 -15.26 -1.28
N ALA A 768 16.48 -15.96 -0.94
CA ALA A 768 16.41 -16.84 0.22
C ALA A 768 15.95 -18.25 -0.17
N ALA A 769 16.55 -19.25 0.45
CA ALA A 769 16.11 -20.64 0.33
C ALA A 769 14.70 -20.83 0.90
N ALA A 770 13.87 -21.63 0.23
CA ALA A 770 12.50 -21.90 0.65
C ALA A 770 12.42 -22.72 1.96
N GLY A 771 13.41 -23.57 2.24
CA GLY A 771 13.35 -24.56 3.32
C GLY A 771 13.33 -26.00 2.80
N ASN A 772 13.63 -26.96 3.67
CA ASN A 772 13.68 -28.38 3.36
C ASN A 772 12.61 -29.22 4.11
N TYR A 773 11.45 -28.61 4.39
CA TYR A 773 10.38 -29.22 5.19
C TYR A 773 9.16 -29.66 4.34
N GLY A 774 9.31 -29.72 3.02
CA GLY A 774 8.32 -30.28 2.11
C GLY A 774 8.02 -31.76 2.36
N PRO A 775 6.98 -32.33 1.72
CA PRO A 775 6.18 -31.74 0.63
C PRO A 775 4.91 -31.01 1.10
N ASN A 776 4.71 -30.84 2.41
CA ASN A 776 3.49 -30.24 2.95
C ASN A 776 3.42 -28.74 2.61
N SER A 777 2.19 -28.24 2.46
CA SER A 777 1.88 -26.81 2.34
C SER A 777 2.25 -26.06 3.63
N GLY A 778 2.61 -24.79 3.52
CA GLY A 778 2.93 -23.92 4.66
C GLY A 778 4.27 -24.24 5.35
N THR A 779 5.23 -24.80 4.60
CA THR A 779 6.52 -25.27 5.14
C THR A 779 7.69 -24.34 4.81
N ILE A 780 7.40 -23.18 4.22
CA ILE A 780 8.41 -22.14 3.92
C ILE A 780 8.98 -21.60 5.23
N THR A 781 10.30 -21.58 5.36
CA THR A 781 11.03 -21.13 6.57
C THR A 781 11.46 -19.67 6.45
N SER A 782 11.63 -18.96 7.57
CA SER A 782 12.24 -17.63 7.54
C SER A 782 13.74 -17.71 7.23
N PRO A 783 14.31 -16.85 6.36
CA PRO A 783 13.71 -15.66 5.73
C PRO A 783 12.97 -15.87 4.39
N GLY A 784 12.81 -17.11 3.93
CA GLY A 784 12.12 -17.42 2.66
C GLY A 784 10.63 -17.04 2.63
N ASP A 785 10.03 -16.74 3.77
CA ASP A 785 8.67 -16.21 3.94
C ASP A 785 8.59 -14.68 3.76
N ALA A 786 9.71 -13.97 3.60
CA ALA A 786 9.72 -12.54 3.33
C ALA A 786 9.06 -12.19 1.98
N GLU A 787 8.21 -11.16 2.01
CA GLU A 787 7.36 -10.75 0.88
C GLU A 787 8.20 -10.36 -0.34
N TYR A 788 9.17 -9.46 -0.14
CA TYR A 788 9.99 -8.91 -1.23
C TYR A 788 11.19 -9.77 -1.60
N ALA A 789 11.56 -10.76 -0.78
CA ALA A 789 12.62 -11.69 -1.13
C ALA A 789 12.22 -12.56 -2.32
N ILE A 790 13.21 -13.02 -3.09
CA ILE A 790 13.04 -14.07 -4.09
C ILE A 790 13.27 -15.41 -3.39
N THR A 791 12.19 -16.13 -3.14
CA THR A 791 12.18 -17.41 -2.44
C THR A 791 12.40 -18.55 -3.43
N VAL A 792 13.41 -19.40 -3.18
CA VAL A 792 13.85 -20.40 -4.15
C VAL A 792 13.61 -21.82 -3.66
N GLY A 793 12.77 -22.56 -4.39
CA GLY A 793 12.59 -24.01 -4.20
C GLY A 793 13.56 -24.85 -5.03
N ALA A 794 13.65 -26.15 -4.73
CA ALA A 794 14.61 -27.06 -5.34
C ALA A 794 13.94 -28.08 -6.27
N ILE A 795 14.48 -28.23 -7.48
CA ILE A 795 14.13 -29.30 -8.43
C ILE A 795 15.32 -30.21 -8.73
N ASP A 796 15.04 -31.41 -9.22
CA ASP A 796 16.05 -32.32 -9.77
C ASP A 796 16.30 -32.08 -11.28
N ASN A 797 17.20 -32.88 -11.85
CA ASN A 797 17.60 -32.80 -13.26
C ASN A 797 16.47 -33.15 -14.24
N ASN A 798 15.41 -33.81 -13.77
CA ASN A 798 14.22 -34.14 -14.55
C ASN A 798 13.14 -33.06 -14.46
N ASN A 799 13.46 -31.91 -13.86
CA ASN A 799 12.52 -30.83 -13.51
C ASN A 799 11.40 -31.30 -12.56
N THR A 800 11.68 -32.31 -11.74
CA THR A 800 10.78 -32.77 -10.68
C THR A 800 11.04 -31.96 -9.42
N ILE A 801 9.99 -31.43 -8.80
CA ILE A 801 10.09 -30.77 -7.49
C ILE A 801 10.68 -31.76 -6.46
N ALA A 802 11.73 -31.33 -5.74
CA ALA A 802 12.34 -32.16 -4.71
C ALA A 802 11.33 -32.39 -3.57
N GLY A 803 11.27 -33.62 -3.06
CA GLY A 803 10.32 -33.98 -1.99
C GLY A 803 10.49 -33.12 -0.74
N PHE A 804 11.73 -32.78 -0.40
CA PHE A 804 12.07 -31.91 0.72
C PHE A 804 11.79 -30.42 0.46
N SER A 805 11.65 -29.97 -0.79
CA SER A 805 11.50 -28.53 -1.07
C SER A 805 10.23 -28.00 -0.40
N SER A 806 10.40 -27.04 0.50
CA SER A 806 9.30 -26.37 1.19
C SER A 806 8.35 -25.67 0.21
N ARG A 807 7.07 -25.55 0.61
CA ARG A 807 5.96 -25.12 -0.24
C ARG A 807 5.03 -24.17 0.52
N GLY A 808 4.50 -23.19 -0.18
CA GLY A 808 3.46 -22.30 0.33
C GLY A 808 2.06 -22.92 0.25
N PRO A 809 1.01 -22.08 0.34
CA PRO A 809 1.09 -20.66 0.66
C PRO A 809 1.57 -20.46 2.11
N ILE A 810 2.20 -19.32 2.38
CA ILE A 810 2.56 -18.88 3.74
C ILE A 810 2.04 -17.45 3.92
N ASN A 811 1.28 -17.19 4.99
CA ASN A 811 0.63 -15.88 5.25
C ASN A 811 -0.19 -15.33 4.06
N GLY A 812 -0.86 -16.20 3.31
CA GLY A 812 -1.65 -15.82 2.12
C GLY A 812 -0.82 -15.50 0.88
N ILE A 813 0.52 -15.57 0.95
CA ILE A 813 1.43 -15.32 -0.17
C ILE A 813 1.84 -16.65 -0.81
N SER A 814 1.71 -16.73 -2.13
CA SER A 814 2.21 -17.87 -2.91
C SER A 814 3.75 -17.82 -2.94
N LYS A 815 4.38 -18.84 -2.35
CA LYS A 815 5.83 -19.06 -2.32
C LYS A 815 6.11 -20.56 -2.55
N PRO A 816 7.27 -20.98 -3.08
CA PRO A 816 8.39 -20.17 -3.55
C PRO A 816 8.03 -19.32 -4.79
N ASP A 817 8.86 -18.32 -5.12
CA ASP A 817 8.64 -17.48 -6.31
C ASP A 817 9.08 -18.20 -7.60
N VAL A 818 10.17 -18.98 -7.51
CA VAL A 818 10.74 -19.79 -8.58
C VAL A 818 11.42 -21.04 -8.03
N VAL A 819 11.75 -21.99 -8.90
CA VAL A 819 12.59 -23.15 -8.57
C VAL A 819 13.86 -23.19 -9.39
N ALA A 820 14.92 -23.74 -8.81
CA ALA A 820 16.20 -23.94 -9.46
C ALA A 820 16.80 -25.33 -9.12
N PRO A 821 17.80 -25.81 -9.87
CA PRO A 821 18.44 -27.09 -9.59
C PRO A 821 19.00 -27.12 -8.16
N GLY A 822 18.54 -28.07 -7.35
CA GLY A 822 18.95 -28.19 -5.94
C GLY A 822 19.17 -29.63 -5.48
N VAL A 823 19.16 -30.60 -6.39
CA VAL A 823 19.37 -32.03 -6.08
C VAL A 823 20.64 -32.52 -6.76
N ASN A 824 21.53 -33.16 -6.01
CA ASN A 824 22.81 -33.71 -6.46
C ASN A 824 23.72 -32.68 -7.18
N ILE A 825 23.87 -31.50 -6.59
CA ILE A 825 24.72 -30.45 -7.14
C ILE A 825 26.17 -30.69 -6.75
N VAL A 826 27.03 -30.85 -7.76
CA VAL A 826 28.46 -31.13 -7.59
C VAL A 826 29.26 -29.85 -7.82
N THR A 827 29.95 -29.36 -6.81
CA THR A 827 30.87 -28.22 -6.93
C THR A 827 31.86 -28.18 -5.75
N TYR A 828 32.75 -27.19 -5.70
CA TYR A 828 33.79 -27.07 -4.68
C TYR A 828 33.24 -26.83 -3.27
N SER A 829 33.90 -27.43 -2.29
CA SER A 829 33.73 -27.23 -0.85
C SER A 829 35.14 -27.16 -0.22
N ILE A 830 35.24 -27.06 1.11
CA ILE A 830 36.54 -26.87 1.80
C ILE A 830 37.55 -28.01 1.56
N ASN A 831 37.09 -29.22 1.25
CA ASN A 831 37.92 -30.41 1.00
C ASN A 831 37.90 -30.87 -0.46
N GLY A 832 37.67 -29.96 -1.40
CA GLY A 832 37.51 -30.27 -2.83
C GLY A 832 36.03 -30.40 -3.24
N MET A 833 35.76 -31.03 -4.39
CA MET A 833 34.39 -31.14 -4.89
C MET A 833 33.52 -32.05 -4.02
N LYS A 834 32.31 -31.58 -3.70
CA LYS A 834 31.31 -32.28 -2.91
C LYS A 834 29.94 -32.23 -3.61
N THR A 835 29.19 -33.32 -3.48
CA THR A 835 27.79 -33.38 -3.93
C THR A 835 26.89 -33.04 -2.75
N MET A 836 26.00 -32.05 -2.91
CA MET A 836 25.04 -31.63 -1.90
C MET A 836 23.66 -31.42 -2.53
N SER A 837 22.60 -31.64 -1.74
CA SER A 837 21.22 -31.38 -2.13
C SER A 837 20.56 -30.46 -1.11
N GLY A 838 19.63 -29.62 -1.56
CA GLY A 838 18.90 -28.69 -0.71
C GLY A 838 18.41 -27.47 -1.47
N THR A 839 17.44 -26.76 -0.89
CA THR A 839 17.07 -25.40 -1.37
C THR A 839 18.24 -24.42 -1.21
N SER A 840 19.19 -24.71 -0.32
CA SER A 840 20.51 -24.05 -0.26
C SER A 840 21.28 -24.08 -1.57
N MET A 841 21.24 -25.19 -2.31
CA MET A 841 21.97 -25.31 -3.58
C MET A 841 21.21 -24.64 -4.73
N ALA A 842 19.89 -24.57 -4.66
CA ALA A 842 19.06 -23.89 -5.66
C ALA A 842 19.20 -22.35 -5.60
N THR A 843 19.26 -21.80 -4.39
CA THR A 843 19.39 -20.35 -4.10
C THR A 843 20.51 -19.64 -4.88
N PRO A 844 21.77 -20.09 -4.85
CA PRO A 844 22.89 -19.41 -5.54
C PRO A 844 22.77 -19.40 -7.07
N PHE A 845 21.96 -20.28 -7.69
CA PHE A 845 21.67 -20.16 -9.12
C PHE A 845 20.89 -18.88 -9.42
N VAL A 846 19.92 -18.57 -8.58
CA VAL A 846 19.06 -17.38 -8.71
C VAL A 846 19.84 -16.13 -8.33
N SER A 847 20.69 -16.20 -7.29
CA SER A 847 21.59 -15.11 -6.91
C SER A 847 22.58 -14.75 -8.02
N GLY A 848 23.14 -15.74 -8.71
CA GLY A 848 23.96 -15.50 -9.89
C GLY A 848 23.17 -14.87 -11.03
N LEU A 849 21.96 -15.38 -11.34
CA LEU A 849 21.12 -14.76 -12.37
C LEU A 849 20.78 -13.29 -12.04
N ALA A 850 20.47 -12.98 -10.78
CA ALA A 850 20.25 -11.60 -10.34
C ALA A 850 21.49 -10.72 -10.58
N ALA A 851 22.70 -11.24 -10.33
CA ALA A 851 23.94 -10.52 -10.62
C ALA A 851 24.16 -10.29 -12.12
N LEU A 852 23.84 -11.25 -12.99
CA LEU A 852 23.89 -11.06 -14.44
C LEU A 852 22.90 -9.99 -14.92
N LEU A 853 21.68 -9.97 -14.36
CA LEU A 853 20.69 -8.94 -14.66
C LEU A 853 21.14 -7.55 -14.21
N LEU A 854 21.76 -7.45 -13.04
CA LEU A 854 22.34 -6.19 -12.56
C LEU A 854 23.54 -5.75 -13.41
N GLN A 855 24.37 -6.67 -13.91
CA GLN A 855 25.44 -6.32 -14.84
C GLN A 855 24.88 -5.75 -16.16
N GLN A 856 23.78 -6.30 -16.66
CA GLN A 856 23.14 -5.79 -17.87
C GLN A 856 22.50 -4.41 -17.65
N ASN A 857 21.97 -4.13 -16.46
CA ASN A 857 21.47 -2.82 -16.05
C ASN A 857 21.47 -2.71 -14.52
N ASP A 858 22.41 -1.91 -13.99
CA ASP A 858 22.64 -1.74 -12.55
C ASP A 858 21.60 -0.85 -11.86
N SER A 859 20.77 -0.15 -12.64
CA SER A 859 19.65 0.66 -12.14
C SER A 859 18.39 -0.15 -11.82
N ARG A 860 18.38 -1.45 -12.16
CA ARG A 860 17.24 -2.33 -11.90
C ARG A 860 16.95 -2.43 -10.41
N THR A 861 15.70 -2.23 -10.07
CA THR A 861 15.20 -2.40 -8.70
C THR A 861 15.03 -3.89 -8.36
N PRO A 862 15.02 -4.24 -7.06
CA PRO A 862 14.74 -5.62 -6.63
C PRO A 862 13.43 -6.19 -7.19
N ASP A 863 12.38 -5.38 -7.30
CA ASP A 863 11.09 -5.79 -7.87
C ASP A 863 11.18 -6.08 -9.37
N GLU A 864 11.92 -5.27 -10.13
CA GLU A 864 12.17 -5.53 -11.56
C GLU A 864 12.99 -6.81 -11.77
N ILE A 865 14.00 -7.05 -10.92
CA ILE A 865 14.80 -8.28 -10.97
C ILE A 865 13.93 -9.49 -10.65
N LYS A 866 13.12 -9.41 -9.60
CA LYS A 866 12.15 -10.46 -9.23
C LYS A 866 11.18 -10.73 -10.38
N GLY A 867 10.59 -9.67 -10.97
CA GLY A 867 9.68 -9.76 -12.11
C GLY A 867 10.30 -10.40 -13.34
N ILE A 868 11.52 -10.00 -13.74
CA ILE A 868 12.24 -10.61 -14.86
C ILE A 868 12.50 -12.10 -14.60
N ILE A 869 12.94 -12.46 -13.39
CA ILE A 869 13.21 -13.85 -13.02
C ILE A 869 11.93 -14.70 -13.04
N THR A 870 10.80 -14.18 -12.56
CA THR A 870 9.51 -14.89 -12.59
C THR A 870 8.94 -15.00 -14.00
N ASP A 871 8.94 -13.92 -14.78
CA ASP A 871 8.35 -13.88 -16.13
C ASP A 871 9.16 -14.68 -17.16
N SER A 872 10.47 -14.78 -16.92
CA SER A 872 11.37 -15.60 -17.71
C SER A 872 11.30 -17.09 -17.38
N ALA A 873 10.73 -17.47 -16.24
CA ALA A 873 10.73 -18.85 -15.78
C ALA A 873 10.06 -19.81 -16.80
N THR A 874 10.60 -21.02 -16.87
CA THR A 874 10.03 -22.13 -17.64
C THR A 874 8.96 -22.78 -16.79
N LYS A 875 7.70 -22.62 -17.21
CA LYS A 875 6.55 -23.18 -16.51
C LYS A 875 6.66 -24.71 -16.37
N LEU A 876 6.42 -25.21 -15.17
CA LEU A 876 6.36 -26.64 -14.86
C LEU A 876 4.91 -27.03 -14.54
N ASN A 877 4.56 -28.30 -14.75
CA ASN A 877 3.22 -28.82 -14.48
C ASN A 877 3.06 -29.23 -13.00
N TYR A 878 3.17 -28.27 -12.10
CA TYR A 878 3.01 -28.42 -10.65
C TYR A 878 2.13 -27.29 -10.08
N ASP A 879 1.69 -27.46 -8.84
CA ASP A 879 1.02 -26.41 -8.07
C ASP A 879 1.92 -25.17 -7.95
N VAL A 880 1.34 -23.98 -8.08
CA VAL A 880 2.08 -22.71 -8.00
C VAL A 880 2.76 -22.53 -6.64
N ASN A 881 2.18 -23.07 -5.56
CA ASN A 881 2.79 -23.04 -4.24
C ASN A 881 3.93 -24.07 -4.07
N ALA A 882 4.13 -24.96 -5.04
CA ALA A 882 5.24 -25.89 -5.07
C ALA A 882 6.41 -25.38 -5.93
N VAL A 883 6.13 -24.70 -7.05
CA VAL A 883 7.17 -24.31 -8.03
C VAL A 883 7.23 -22.83 -8.37
N GLY A 884 6.34 -22.01 -7.82
CA GLY A 884 6.19 -20.61 -8.18
C GLY A 884 5.91 -20.45 -9.68
N SER A 885 6.63 -19.52 -10.30
CA SER A 885 6.56 -19.27 -11.75
C SER A 885 7.23 -20.37 -12.58
N GLY A 886 7.93 -21.30 -11.94
CA GLY A 886 8.60 -22.44 -12.57
C GLY A 886 10.13 -22.38 -12.48
N LYS A 887 10.80 -23.15 -13.34
CA LYS A 887 12.26 -23.26 -13.36
C LYS A 887 12.89 -21.99 -13.93
N ILE A 888 13.86 -21.39 -13.24
CA ILE A 888 14.60 -20.24 -13.77
C ILE A 888 15.18 -20.52 -15.18
N ASN A 889 15.21 -19.49 -16.03
CA ASN A 889 15.74 -19.59 -17.38
C ASN A 889 16.66 -18.41 -17.68
N ILE A 890 17.97 -18.62 -17.50
CA ILE A 890 18.99 -17.57 -17.64
C ILE A 890 19.01 -16.98 -19.06
N GLY A 891 19.01 -17.81 -20.09
CA GLY A 891 19.04 -17.34 -21.48
C GLY A 891 17.80 -16.54 -21.87
N ARG A 892 16.61 -16.97 -21.41
CA ARG A 892 15.40 -16.16 -21.58
C ARG A 892 15.60 -14.84 -20.83
N ALA A 893 15.94 -14.91 -19.52
CA ALA A 893 16.16 -13.81 -18.56
C ALA A 893 17.03 -12.64 -19.11
N LEU A 894 18.10 -12.96 -19.84
CA LEU A 894 19.03 -11.96 -20.38
C LEU A 894 18.59 -11.39 -21.74
N SER A 895 17.78 -12.12 -22.51
CA SER A 895 17.38 -11.71 -23.87
C SER A 895 16.26 -10.66 -23.94
N GLY A 896 15.55 -10.42 -22.84
CA GLY A 896 14.43 -9.46 -22.78
C GLY A 896 13.16 -9.87 -23.55
N LYS A 897 13.07 -11.13 -24.01
CA LYS A 897 11.90 -11.66 -24.75
C LYS A 897 10.89 -12.30 -23.78
N TYR A 898 10.06 -11.47 -23.14
CA TYR A 898 8.86 -11.93 -22.40
C TYR A 898 7.60 -11.27 -22.94
N GLU A 899 6.49 -11.98 -22.81
CA GLU A 899 5.17 -11.52 -23.22
C GLU A 899 4.71 -10.39 -22.28
N ASN A 900 5.03 -9.12 -22.62
CA ASN A 900 4.40 -7.98 -21.98
C ASN A 900 2.98 -7.82 -22.53
N ASN A 901 2.00 -8.35 -21.80
CA ASN A 901 0.62 -7.87 -21.87
C ASN A 901 0.58 -6.50 -21.19
N GLU A 902 0.60 -5.43 -22.00
CA GLU A 902 -0.22 -4.21 -21.86
C GLU A 902 0.43 -3.07 -22.64
N GLY A 903 -0.25 -2.63 -23.70
CA GLY A 903 0.10 -1.45 -24.48
C GLY A 903 -1.13 -0.96 -25.25
N GLU A 904 -1.51 0.28 -25.01
CA GLU A 904 -2.61 1.00 -25.67
C GLU A 904 -2.41 1.07 -27.21
N ILE A 905 -3.54 1.07 -27.93
CA ILE A 905 -3.62 1.26 -29.38
C ILE A 905 -4.41 2.54 -29.69
N ASN A 906 -3.78 3.45 -30.43
CA ASN A 906 -4.44 4.60 -31.05
C ASN A 906 -5.35 4.16 -32.21
N GLU A 907 -6.63 4.52 -32.16
CA GLU A 907 -7.57 4.33 -33.27
C GLU A 907 -7.38 5.40 -34.35
N THR A 908 -7.30 4.98 -35.61
CA THR A 908 -7.65 5.83 -36.76
C THR A 908 -8.59 5.05 -37.68
N ASN A 909 -9.80 5.58 -37.85
CA ASN A 909 -10.86 5.04 -38.71
C ASN A 909 -10.59 5.39 -40.18
N ASN A 910 -10.66 4.40 -41.07
CA ASN A 910 -10.98 4.60 -42.48
C ASN A 910 -11.64 3.34 -43.06
N GLU A 911 -12.95 3.42 -43.33
CA GLU A 911 -13.73 2.40 -44.03
C GLU A 911 -13.68 2.62 -45.55
N THR A 912 -13.47 1.55 -46.32
CA THR A 912 -13.89 1.49 -47.74
C THR A 912 -14.44 0.11 -48.08
N LYS A 913 -15.69 0.06 -48.56
CA LYS A 913 -16.41 -1.09 -49.11
C LYS A 913 -16.07 -1.30 -50.60
N PRO A 914 -15.97 -2.55 -51.10
CA PRO A 914 -16.16 -2.84 -52.52
C PRO A 914 -17.53 -3.50 -52.80
N GLU A 915 -18.05 -3.17 -53.98
CA GLU A 915 -19.37 -3.51 -54.53
C GLU A 915 -19.45 -4.92 -55.17
N ASN A 916 -20.69 -5.38 -55.32
CA ASN A 916 -21.22 -6.46 -56.18
C ASN A 916 -21.18 -7.91 -55.66
N GLU A 917 -22.27 -8.32 -54.98
CA GLU A 917 -23.05 -9.53 -55.31
C GLU A 917 -24.38 -9.55 -54.53
N THR A 918 -25.45 -10.00 -55.19
CA THR A 918 -26.86 -9.87 -54.78
C THR A 918 -27.35 -10.99 -53.84
N THR A 919 -28.11 -10.58 -52.83
CA THR A 919 -29.15 -11.31 -52.06
C THR A 919 -28.76 -12.56 -51.25
N SER A 920 -28.44 -12.36 -49.97
CA SER A 920 -29.07 -12.99 -48.79
C SER A 920 -28.53 -12.30 -47.53
N ASN A 921 -29.33 -12.18 -46.46
CA ASN A 921 -28.98 -11.46 -45.23
C ASN A 921 -27.94 -12.21 -44.37
N ALA A 922 -26.74 -12.40 -44.90
CA ALA A 922 -25.57 -12.82 -44.15
C ALA A 922 -24.66 -11.59 -43.94
N ASN A 923 -24.34 -11.29 -42.69
CA ASN A 923 -23.32 -10.28 -42.36
C ASN A 923 -21.94 -10.83 -42.73
N TYR A 924 -21.46 -10.55 -43.94
CA TYR A 924 -20.09 -10.88 -44.34
C TYR A 924 -19.13 -9.81 -43.83
N ARG A 925 -18.15 -10.20 -43.00
CA ARG A 925 -16.94 -9.39 -42.75
C ARG A 925 -15.76 -10.04 -43.47
N VAL A 926 -15.32 -9.43 -44.57
CA VAL A 926 -14.12 -9.85 -45.30
C VAL A 926 -12.92 -9.14 -44.69
N LYS A 927 -11.89 -9.90 -44.27
CA LYS A 927 -10.60 -9.35 -43.84
C LYS A 927 -9.54 -9.79 -44.84
N THR A 928 -9.02 -8.84 -45.61
CA THR A 928 -7.97 -9.06 -46.62
C THR A 928 -6.61 -9.14 -45.93
N ILE A 929 -5.82 -10.17 -46.25
CA ILE A 929 -4.44 -10.32 -45.74
C ILE A 929 -3.51 -10.37 -46.94
N ASN A 930 -2.56 -9.43 -46.98
CA ASN A 930 -1.47 -9.45 -47.97
C ASN A 930 -0.29 -10.21 -47.34
N ALA A 931 0.09 -11.34 -47.93
CA ALA A 931 1.24 -12.15 -47.52
C ALA A 931 2.26 -12.25 -48.67
N THR A 932 3.53 -12.42 -48.34
CA THR A 932 4.65 -12.53 -49.29
C THR A 932 5.12 -13.97 -49.47
N SER A 933 5.90 -14.20 -50.52
CA SER A 933 6.45 -15.53 -50.84
C SER A 933 7.39 -16.02 -49.74
N GLY A 934 7.14 -17.21 -49.19
CA GLY A 934 7.93 -17.81 -48.11
C GLY A 934 7.34 -17.63 -46.70
N ASP A 935 6.16 -17.02 -46.60
CA ASP A 935 5.46 -16.84 -45.34
C ASP A 935 4.75 -18.12 -44.88
N VAL A 936 4.74 -18.35 -43.56
CA VAL A 936 3.91 -19.37 -42.90
C VAL A 936 2.77 -18.68 -42.16
N LEU A 937 1.54 -19.12 -42.42
CA LEU A 937 0.33 -18.55 -41.82
C LEU A 937 -0.24 -19.52 -40.80
N LEU A 938 -0.32 -19.08 -39.54
CA LEU A 938 -0.98 -19.82 -38.46
C LEU A 938 -2.30 -19.12 -38.11
N ILE A 939 -3.39 -19.88 -38.12
CA ILE A 939 -4.72 -19.35 -37.82
C ILE A 939 -5.29 -20.10 -36.63
N ASP A 940 -5.43 -19.40 -35.50
CA ASP A 940 -6.08 -19.90 -34.30
C ASP A 940 -7.49 -19.31 -34.21
N TYR A 941 -8.51 -20.15 -34.05
CA TYR A 941 -9.88 -19.69 -33.90
C TYR A 941 -10.55 -20.28 -32.66
N LYS A 942 -11.37 -19.46 -32.00
CA LYS A 942 -12.15 -19.82 -30.81
C LYS A 942 -13.62 -19.49 -31.05
N ILE A 943 -14.49 -20.50 -30.90
CA ILE A 943 -15.95 -20.38 -31.00
C ILE A 943 -16.54 -20.67 -29.62
N THR A 944 -17.43 -19.79 -29.15
CA THR A 944 -18.05 -19.90 -27.82
C THR A 944 -19.57 -19.95 -27.98
N ASN A 945 -20.22 -20.91 -27.31
CA ASN A 945 -21.67 -21.14 -27.29
C ASN A 945 -22.32 -21.59 -28.64
N PRO A 946 -21.87 -22.69 -29.29
CA PRO A 946 -22.61 -23.25 -30.42
C PRO A 946 -23.90 -23.94 -29.93
N LEU A 947 -25.05 -23.69 -30.59
CA LEU A 947 -26.26 -24.50 -30.38
C LEU A 947 -26.00 -25.93 -30.89
N LYS A 948 -26.62 -26.93 -30.24
CA LYS A 948 -26.58 -28.35 -30.66
C LYS A 948 -26.87 -28.48 -32.16
N GLU A 949 -26.02 -29.25 -32.87
CA GLU A 949 -26.15 -29.61 -34.29
C GLU A 949 -25.93 -28.47 -35.33
N SER A 950 -25.04 -27.52 -35.06
CA SER A 950 -24.64 -26.51 -36.08
C SER A 950 -23.33 -26.90 -36.79
N ALA A 951 -23.35 -27.04 -38.11
CA ALA A 951 -22.17 -27.27 -38.95
C ALA A 951 -21.60 -25.95 -39.50
N PHE A 952 -20.28 -25.75 -39.36
CA PHE A 952 -19.56 -24.57 -39.82
C PHE A 952 -18.60 -24.92 -40.96
N ASN A 953 -18.60 -24.12 -42.04
CA ASN A 953 -17.67 -24.29 -43.16
C ASN A 953 -16.76 -23.07 -43.28
N ILE A 954 -15.46 -23.27 -43.08
CA ILE A 954 -14.42 -22.27 -43.37
C ILE A 954 -13.85 -22.58 -44.75
N THR A 955 -13.95 -21.63 -45.68
CA THR A 955 -13.40 -21.77 -47.03
C THR A 955 -12.39 -20.67 -47.33
N PHE A 956 -11.22 -21.07 -47.82
CA PHE A 956 -10.18 -20.15 -48.27
C PHE A 956 -10.27 -20.00 -49.79
N LYS A 957 -10.48 -18.78 -50.31
CA LYS A 957 -10.52 -18.52 -51.75
C LYS A 957 -9.21 -17.86 -52.19
N GLY A 958 -8.62 -18.37 -53.28
CA GLY A 958 -7.44 -17.77 -53.93
C GLY A 958 -6.09 -18.43 -53.64
N ILE A 959 -6.05 -19.53 -52.88
CA ILE A 959 -4.86 -20.39 -52.67
C ILE A 959 -5.03 -21.75 -53.34
N ASN A 960 -3.91 -22.37 -53.73
CA ASN A 960 -3.92 -23.73 -54.25
C ASN A 960 -4.22 -24.71 -53.11
N GLU A 961 -5.21 -25.59 -53.28
CA GLU A 961 -5.73 -26.45 -52.19
C GLU A 961 -4.67 -27.35 -51.56
N SER A 962 -3.60 -27.67 -52.30
CA SER A 962 -2.48 -28.48 -51.82
C SER A 962 -1.60 -27.81 -50.75
N TRP A 963 -1.81 -26.53 -50.43
CA TRP A 963 -0.99 -25.76 -49.49
C TRP A 963 -1.59 -25.69 -48.07
N VAL A 964 -2.78 -26.26 -47.88
CA VAL A 964 -3.52 -26.26 -46.62
C VAL A 964 -3.51 -27.66 -46.04
N ASN A 965 -2.96 -27.82 -44.85
CA ASN A 965 -2.74 -29.15 -44.26
C ASN A 965 -3.91 -29.61 -43.39
N TRP A 966 -5.17 -29.49 -43.84
CA TRP A 966 -6.31 -30.28 -43.34
C TRP A 966 -7.66 -30.02 -44.06
N ARG A 967 -8.51 -31.05 -44.13
CA ARG A 967 -9.99 -30.93 -44.14
C ARG A 967 -10.52 -31.82 -43.01
N LYS A 968 -11.30 -31.26 -42.09
CA LYS A 968 -12.24 -32.05 -41.28
C LYS A 968 -13.53 -31.25 -41.13
N GLU A 969 -14.65 -31.88 -41.45
CA GLU A 969 -15.95 -31.42 -40.97
C GLU A 969 -15.97 -31.61 -39.45
N ILE A 970 -16.12 -30.51 -38.71
CA ILE A 970 -16.25 -30.56 -37.25
C ILE A 970 -17.75 -30.58 -36.95
N THR A 971 -18.23 -31.71 -36.45
CA THR A 971 -19.56 -31.82 -35.86
C THR A 971 -19.40 -31.71 -34.35
N ILE A 972 -20.05 -30.72 -33.74
CA ILE A 972 -19.94 -30.44 -32.29
C ILE A 972 -21.16 -31.02 -31.60
N ASP A 973 -20.95 -32.05 -30.76
CA ASP A 973 -21.95 -32.55 -29.82
C ASP A 973 -21.60 -32.07 -28.40
N SER A 974 -22.42 -31.16 -27.86
CA SER A 974 -22.41 -30.59 -26.49
C SER A 974 -21.50 -29.37 -26.21
N ASN A 975 -21.81 -28.67 -25.10
CA ASN A 975 -21.43 -27.30 -24.71
C ASN A 975 -19.92 -27.01 -24.47
N GLU A 976 -19.02 -27.62 -25.24
CA GLU A 976 -17.58 -27.38 -25.10
C GLU A 976 -17.10 -26.20 -25.97
N THR A 977 -16.11 -25.48 -25.45
CA THR A 977 -15.37 -24.46 -26.19
C THR A 977 -14.35 -25.15 -27.09
N VAL A 978 -14.48 -24.97 -28.41
CA VAL A 978 -13.53 -25.54 -29.38
C VAL A 978 -12.44 -24.52 -29.68
N ILE A 979 -11.18 -24.94 -29.52
CA ILE A 979 -9.98 -24.21 -29.90
C ILE A 979 -9.20 -25.10 -30.85
N GLU A 980 -9.05 -24.68 -32.11
CA GLU A 980 -8.24 -25.42 -33.09
C GLU A 980 -7.30 -24.48 -33.86
N ARG A 981 -6.21 -25.06 -34.39
CA ARG A 981 -5.15 -24.39 -35.14
C ARG A 981 -5.05 -24.96 -36.56
N ALA A 982 -5.13 -24.10 -37.57
CA ALA A 982 -4.82 -24.43 -38.96
C ALA A 982 -3.48 -23.84 -39.39
N VAL A 983 -2.72 -24.61 -40.19
CA VAL A 983 -1.40 -24.22 -40.72
C VAL A 983 -1.45 -24.19 -42.24
N ILE A 984 -1.07 -23.06 -42.85
CA ILE A 984 -0.98 -22.88 -44.31
C ILE A 984 0.44 -22.48 -44.67
N THR A 985 1.05 -23.21 -45.61
CA THR A 985 2.45 -22.98 -46.01
C THR A 985 2.50 -22.52 -47.47
N ILE A 986 3.01 -21.30 -47.72
CA ILE A 986 3.11 -20.75 -49.08
C ILE A 986 4.51 -21.05 -49.65
N PRO A 987 4.63 -21.71 -50.82
CA PRO A 987 5.94 -22.01 -51.43
C PRO A 987 6.74 -20.75 -51.82
N LEU A 988 8.06 -20.88 -51.85
CA LEU A 988 9.00 -19.82 -52.25
C LEU A 988 8.91 -19.50 -53.76
N CYS A 989 9.03 -18.21 -54.10
CA CYS A 989 9.04 -17.59 -55.45
C CYS A 989 7.68 -17.50 -56.17
N VAL A 990 6.65 -16.96 -55.50
CA VAL A 990 5.38 -16.58 -56.15
C VAL A 990 5.15 -15.08 -55.96
N ASP A 991 4.98 -14.33 -57.06
CA ASP A 991 4.71 -12.89 -56.99
C ASP A 991 3.40 -12.61 -56.22
N THR A 992 3.42 -11.53 -55.44
CA THR A 992 2.43 -11.11 -54.44
C THR A 992 0.99 -11.40 -54.86
N LYS A 993 0.32 -12.33 -54.17
CA LYS A 993 -1.11 -12.59 -54.30
C LYS A 993 -1.86 -12.26 -53.02
N THR A 994 -2.99 -11.59 -53.20
CA THR A 994 -3.93 -11.22 -52.13
C THR A 994 -4.71 -12.45 -51.65
N LEU A 995 -4.71 -12.74 -50.35
CA LEU A 995 -5.48 -13.84 -49.75
C LEU A 995 -6.80 -13.31 -49.17
N ASN A 996 -7.92 -13.93 -49.58
CA ASN A 996 -9.26 -13.62 -49.05
C ASN A 996 -9.83 -14.82 -48.28
N MET A 997 -10.11 -14.64 -46.98
CA MET A 997 -10.75 -15.65 -46.14
C MET A 997 -12.25 -15.36 -46.00
N THR A 998 -13.10 -16.39 -46.14
CA THR A 998 -14.55 -16.28 -45.93
C THR A 998 -15.01 -17.35 -44.94
N ILE A 999 -15.78 -16.94 -43.93
CA ILE A 999 -16.41 -17.85 -42.96
C ILE A 999 -17.91 -17.81 -43.25
N ALA A 1000 -18.53 -18.97 -43.49
CA ALA A 1000 -19.96 -19.08 -43.76
C ALA A 1000 -20.60 -20.12 -42.84
N THR A 1001 -21.85 -19.86 -42.43
CA THR A 1001 -22.68 -20.78 -41.62
C THR A 1001 -23.82 -21.30 -42.48
N ASN A 1002 -24.17 -22.58 -42.35
CA ASN A 1002 -25.14 -23.20 -43.26
C ASN A 1002 -26.62 -23.03 -42.86
N ASN A 1003 -26.93 -22.41 -41.70
CA ASN A 1003 -28.31 -22.28 -41.22
C ASN A 1003 -28.71 -20.80 -41.00
N GLU A 1004 -29.90 -20.44 -41.46
CA GLU A 1004 -30.59 -19.22 -41.03
C GLU A 1004 -31.04 -19.40 -39.56
N ILE A 1005 -30.72 -18.44 -38.69
CA ILE A 1005 -31.55 -17.87 -37.59
C ILE A 1005 -30.67 -17.10 -36.58
N GLY A 1006 -31.03 -15.82 -36.36
CA GLY A 1006 -31.21 -15.20 -35.04
C GLY A 1006 -30.05 -15.06 -34.04
N ILE A 1007 -29.37 -13.91 -34.10
CA ILE A 1007 -28.76 -13.11 -33.00
C ILE A 1007 -27.90 -13.86 -31.94
N GLY A 1008 -26.60 -13.55 -31.94
CA GLY A 1008 -25.76 -13.59 -30.73
C GLY A 1008 -24.65 -14.64 -30.70
N TYR A 1009 -23.70 -14.59 -31.63
CA TYR A 1009 -22.43 -15.34 -31.52
C TYR A 1009 -21.27 -14.36 -31.35
N THR A 1010 -20.28 -14.70 -30.53
CA THR A 1010 -18.99 -14.00 -30.50
C THR A 1010 -17.88 -15.03 -30.67
N GLY A 1011 -17.16 -14.91 -31.79
CA GLY A 1011 -15.99 -15.71 -32.12
C GLY A 1011 -14.78 -14.80 -32.27
N THR A 1012 -13.61 -15.26 -31.82
CA THR A 1012 -12.35 -14.53 -32.01
C THR A 1012 -11.45 -15.35 -32.91
N VAL A 1013 -11.03 -14.77 -34.03
CA VAL A 1013 -10.06 -15.39 -34.95
C VAL A 1013 -8.76 -14.61 -34.86
N ARG A 1014 -7.67 -15.32 -34.55
CA ARG A 1014 -6.32 -14.78 -34.47
C ARG A 1014 -5.52 -15.34 -35.64
N ILE A 1015 -4.94 -14.45 -36.44
CA ILE A 1015 -4.12 -14.83 -37.59
C ILE A 1015 -2.72 -14.32 -37.34
N TYR A 1016 -1.76 -15.23 -37.44
CA TYR A 1016 -0.33 -14.98 -37.35
C TYR A 1016 0.25 -15.12 -38.75
N VAL A 1017 0.97 -14.09 -39.19
CA VAL A 1017 1.75 -14.13 -40.43
C VAL A 1017 3.22 -14.12 -40.02
N GLU A 1018 3.93 -15.18 -40.36
CA GLU A 1018 5.36 -15.30 -40.16
C GLU A 1018 6.04 -15.05 -41.50
N GLY A 1019 6.67 -13.87 -41.65
CA GLY A 1019 7.26 -13.46 -42.93
C GLY A 1019 8.78 -13.53 -42.93
N ASN A 1020 9.35 -14.04 -44.02
CA ASN A 1020 10.79 -14.05 -44.27
C ASN A 1020 11.12 -12.98 -45.33
N GLU A 1021 11.84 -11.92 -44.95
CA GLU A 1021 12.46 -11.03 -45.96
C GLU A 1021 13.74 -11.69 -46.50
N CYS A 1022 13.79 -11.91 -47.81
CA CYS A 1022 15.04 -12.13 -48.53
C CYS A 1022 15.73 -10.78 -48.73
N ASN A 1023 16.80 -10.52 -47.97
CA ASN A 1023 17.89 -9.68 -48.43
C ASN A 1023 19.23 -10.33 -48.06
N ASP A 1024 20.15 -10.22 -49.02
CA ASP A 1024 21.38 -10.99 -49.11
C ASP A 1024 22.29 -10.92 -47.88
N ILE A 1025 22.75 -12.11 -47.49
CA ILE A 1025 23.93 -12.46 -46.69
C ILE A 1025 23.99 -11.83 -45.28
N GLY A 1026 23.50 -12.62 -44.30
CA GLY A 1026 24.12 -12.69 -42.98
C GLY A 1026 23.45 -11.92 -41.84
N GLU A 1027 22.17 -12.18 -41.55
CA GLU A 1027 21.58 -12.16 -40.20
C GLU A 1027 20.08 -12.54 -40.32
N LYS A 1028 19.65 -13.63 -39.67
CA LYS A 1028 18.23 -14.00 -39.62
C LYS A 1028 17.50 -13.11 -38.62
N LYS A 1029 16.65 -12.19 -39.09
CA LYS A 1029 15.70 -11.45 -38.25
C LYS A 1029 14.28 -11.96 -38.51
N GLU A 1030 13.72 -12.69 -37.54
CA GLU A 1030 12.30 -13.03 -37.54
C GLU A 1030 11.47 -11.79 -37.20
N LYS A 1031 10.48 -11.46 -38.04
CA LYS A 1031 9.41 -10.51 -37.70
C LYS A 1031 8.09 -11.25 -37.71
N VAL A 1032 7.49 -11.41 -36.54
CA VAL A 1032 6.11 -11.90 -36.40
C VAL A 1032 5.17 -10.70 -36.36
N LYS A 1033 4.18 -10.65 -37.26
CA LYS A 1033 3.16 -9.58 -37.27
C LYS A 1033 1.81 -10.17 -36.83
N LYS A 1034 1.35 -9.77 -35.64
CA LYS A 1034 0.05 -10.19 -35.08
C LYS A 1034 -1.07 -9.26 -35.56
N ILE A 1035 -2.13 -9.82 -36.16
CA ILE A 1035 -3.32 -9.05 -36.57
C ILE A 1035 -4.53 -9.58 -35.81
N THR A 1036 -5.08 -8.79 -34.89
CA THR A 1036 -6.28 -9.15 -34.11
C THR A 1036 -7.54 -8.47 -34.67
N GLY A 1037 -8.72 -9.06 -34.51
CA GLY A 1037 -10.00 -8.41 -34.82
C GLY A 1037 -11.18 -9.13 -34.17
N LYS A 1038 -12.22 -8.37 -33.79
CA LYS A 1038 -13.52 -8.91 -33.32
C LYS A 1038 -14.47 -9.08 -34.50
N LEU A 1039 -15.05 -10.27 -34.65
CA LEU A 1039 -16.30 -10.44 -35.41
C LEU A 1039 -17.47 -10.19 -34.44
N LEU A 1040 -18.41 -9.33 -34.86
CA LEU A 1040 -19.72 -9.16 -34.24
C LEU A 1040 -20.73 -9.97 -35.04
#